data_AF-X0H4R8-F1
#
_entry.id   AF-X0H4R8-F1
#
_cell.length_a   1.000
_cell.length_b   1.000
_cell.length_c   1.000
_cell.angle_alpha   90.00
_cell.angle_beta   90.00
_cell.angle_gamma   90.00
#
_symmetry.space_group_name_H-M   'P 1'
#
loop_
_entity.id
_entity.type
_entity.pdbx_description
1 polymer ?
#
loop_
_entity_poly.entity_id
_entity_poly.type
_entity_poly.pdbx_seq_one_letter_code
_entity_poly.pdbx_strand_id
1 'polypeptide(L)'
;MPTSLYDLIIPTFIKGLQTFDHVLTKAEQYAKEKGLNADEVFPQARLVDDQLPLVFQVQNATKAVQVTIGRLTGVEPTFFQDNEKTIADLHARIQKALEAVKSVKPEDVNSREDVKVELPRPDKTLHLTVKEATLYHGQTNFFFHIVTGYSILRSKGVPIGKGDYLGSFLAHAKSTIERVFAAIGEEGLSKLHKVTYECQRIYRSRSLMQSYNLMRADVSAATSGSQNISYEVDWPLIRQRIDRRVQPSHSWGWASPQLEPLEFSLVVQAGEDDFACFVKGNNEVFLPRNSTSGCVDLYSNLDKLLLIIDPETYLPYIIRTEEQHPIYGYATKDVYLSNYKEVQGIKFPHTIQTIYNSSSQRLGVVLEDFVIDKINATAEFPKDFFDPGSDGQNRIMQKKTPGVPSGLVTDYSTSLLGSPVKNVSVDALKSIRPVDLLQLYWLIIDDSHDLGFKQLIIEFENEVIVCDAPPFWSEAVMEWIKKTIGKKVTYVAPTHHHRDHSGGVADYVRAGAKLIIPEMAVDYWSSVPGAQFITFNQTHPYVHRDNKIQAWFNWADQAPHAADWTYVMVTEQCPNKDSPIFVFEADTWEAGLSVDLGNQQQMRQWLDQTLDDGLPRSATVMPTHGKITPLEQLINITAYPYPDFDISRWRKRAALCNESSVKKNKDD
;
A
#
# COMPACT_ATOMS: atom_id res chain seq x y z
N MET A 1 8.27 21.80 16.76
CA MET A 1 7.35 22.49 17.71
C MET A 1 8.18 23.16 18.80
N PRO A 2 7.78 24.31 19.34
CA PRO A 2 8.45 24.91 20.49
C PRO A 2 8.31 24.00 21.72
N THR A 3 9.36 23.90 22.54
CA THR A 3 9.37 23.10 23.78
C THR A 3 8.43 23.70 24.82
N SER A 4 7.52 22.89 25.38
CA SER A 4 6.55 23.36 26.38
C SER A 4 7.11 23.37 27.81
N LEU A 5 6.45 24.08 28.73
CA LEU A 5 6.85 24.09 30.15
C LEU A 5 6.73 22.69 30.77
N TYR A 6 5.75 21.90 30.36
CA TYR A 6 5.62 20.49 30.75
C TYR A 6 6.87 19.68 30.35
N ASP A 7 7.29 19.78 29.08
CA ASP A 7 8.43 19.02 28.54
C ASP A 7 9.75 19.35 29.25
N LEU A 8 9.88 20.57 29.76
CA LEU A 8 11.06 21.02 30.48
C LEU A 8 11.09 20.53 31.94
N ILE A 9 9.95 20.54 32.62
CA ILE A 9 9.91 20.41 34.09
C ILE A 9 9.59 18.98 34.54
N ILE A 10 8.54 18.37 33.99
CA ILE A 10 8.06 17.07 34.47
C ILE A 10 9.10 15.96 34.27
N PRO A 11 9.72 15.80 33.08
CA PRO A 11 10.81 14.85 32.89
C PRO A 11 12.02 15.13 33.78
N THR A 12 12.34 16.41 34.03
CA THR A 12 13.48 16.81 34.87
C THR A 12 13.29 16.39 36.33
N PHE A 13 12.09 16.58 36.89
CA PHE A 13 11.79 16.13 38.25
C PHE A 13 11.78 14.62 38.38
N ILE A 14 11.22 13.90 37.42
CA ILE A 14 11.28 12.43 37.40
C ILE A 14 12.73 11.95 37.45
N LYS A 15 13.57 12.49 36.55
CA LYS A 15 15.00 12.12 36.46
C LYS A 15 15.77 12.46 37.74
N GLY A 16 15.52 13.62 38.34
CA GLY A 16 16.17 14.01 39.60
C GLY A 16 15.76 13.15 40.79
N LEU A 17 14.47 12.79 40.90
CA LEU A 17 14.00 11.88 41.95
C LEU A 17 14.60 10.48 41.80
N GLN A 18 14.67 9.96 40.57
CA GLN A 18 15.36 8.69 40.26
C GLN A 18 16.86 8.74 40.61
N THR A 19 17.51 9.87 40.38
CA THR A 19 18.90 10.08 40.80
C THR A 19 19.03 10.02 42.33
N PHE A 20 18.11 10.67 43.05
CA PHE A 20 18.16 10.67 44.52
C PHE A 20 17.94 9.27 45.09
N ASP A 21 17.00 8.50 44.51
CA ASP A 21 16.75 7.11 44.83
C ASP A 21 18.00 6.24 44.61
N HIS A 22 18.63 6.37 43.43
CA HIS A 22 19.85 5.63 43.06
C HIS A 22 21.01 5.86 44.04
N VAL A 23 21.25 7.11 44.46
CA VAL A 23 22.37 7.39 45.40
C VAL A 23 22.08 6.89 46.82
N LEU A 24 20.82 6.80 47.24
CA LEU A 24 20.44 6.13 48.49
C LEU A 24 20.70 4.63 48.41
N THR A 25 20.32 3.97 47.31
CA THR A 25 20.63 2.55 47.10
C THR A 25 22.14 2.28 47.14
N LYS A 26 22.96 3.18 46.58
CA LYS A 26 24.43 3.10 46.69
C LYS A 26 24.92 3.25 48.14
N ALA A 27 24.27 4.08 48.94
CA ALA A 27 24.59 4.23 50.36
C ALA A 27 24.28 2.95 51.15
N GLU A 28 23.13 2.31 50.90
CA GLU A 28 22.76 1.03 51.50
C GLU A 28 23.76 -0.08 51.15
N GLN A 29 24.14 -0.18 49.87
CA GLN A 29 25.16 -1.14 49.39
C GLN A 29 26.49 -0.92 50.11
N TYR A 30 26.94 0.33 50.21
CA TYR A 30 28.17 0.67 50.92
C TYR A 30 28.11 0.34 52.41
N ALA A 31 27.01 0.66 53.11
CA ALA A 31 26.85 0.33 54.51
C ALA A 31 26.91 -1.19 54.74
N LYS A 32 26.23 -1.96 53.87
CA LYS A 32 26.29 -3.43 53.90
C LYS A 32 27.71 -3.96 53.69
N GLU A 33 28.46 -3.43 52.72
CA GLU A 33 29.85 -3.81 52.45
C GLU A 33 30.80 -3.47 53.61
N LYS A 34 30.51 -2.40 54.37
CA LYS A 34 31.33 -1.95 55.50
C LYS A 34 30.84 -2.45 56.86
N GLY A 35 29.76 -3.22 56.91
CA GLY A 35 29.15 -3.69 58.16
C GLY A 35 28.59 -2.55 59.03
N LEU A 36 28.16 -1.44 58.41
CA LEU A 36 27.57 -0.29 59.08
C LEU A 36 26.04 -0.41 59.11
N ASN A 37 25.39 0.18 60.12
CA ASN A 37 23.94 0.36 60.13
C ASN A 37 23.58 1.62 59.32
N ALA A 38 22.96 1.44 58.14
CA ALA A 38 22.60 2.54 57.24
C ALA A 38 21.66 3.56 57.90
N ASP A 39 20.72 3.10 58.73
CA ASP A 39 19.71 3.94 59.39
C ASP A 39 20.29 4.80 60.52
N GLU A 40 21.40 4.37 61.12
CA GLU A 40 22.12 5.17 62.11
C GLU A 40 23.09 6.17 61.45
N VAL A 41 23.72 5.76 60.36
CA VAL A 41 24.85 6.51 59.77
C VAL A 41 24.38 7.65 58.87
N PHE A 42 23.34 7.46 58.06
CA PHE A 42 23.03 8.37 56.95
C PHE A 42 21.90 9.37 57.20
N PRO A 43 20.71 9.02 57.74
CA PRO A 43 19.57 9.95 57.79
C PRO A 43 19.87 11.28 58.49
N GLN A 44 20.65 11.24 59.59
CA GLN A 44 21.04 12.42 60.35
C GLN A 44 22.41 13.02 59.96
N ALA A 45 23.06 12.48 58.93
CA ALA A 45 24.35 12.99 58.45
C ALA A 45 24.22 14.40 57.87
N ARG A 46 25.26 15.23 58.08
CA ARG A 46 25.38 16.63 57.65
C ARG A 46 26.76 16.88 57.02
N LEU A 47 26.89 17.95 56.24
CA LEU A 47 28.19 18.43 55.75
C LEU A 47 28.90 19.32 56.78
N VAL A 48 28.13 20.21 57.42
CA VAL A 48 28.57 21.15 58.45
C VAL A 48 27.48 21.28 59.52
N ASP A 49 27.83 21.75 60.71
CA ASP A 49 26.96 21.68 61.90
C ASP A 49 25.64 22.45 61.76
N ASP A 50 25.67 23.63 61.13
CA ASP A 50 24.49 24.48 60.93
C ASP A 50 23.65 24.11 59.70
N GLN A 51 24.12 23.18 58.87
CA GLN A 51 23.37 22.67 57.72
C GLN A 51 22.47 21.50 58.11
N LEU A 52 21.25 21.46 57.55
CA LEU A 52 20.25 20.43 57.82
C LEU A 52 20.61 19.06 57.21
N PRO A 53 20.18 17.94 57.84
CA PRO A 53 20.68 16.60 57.56
C PRO A 53 20.10 15.97 56.29
N LEU A 54 20.60 14.79 55.88
CA LEU A 54 20.16 14.06 54.68
C LEU A 54 18.64 13.88 54.62
N VAL A 55 18.00 13.48 55.73
CA VAL A 55 16.54 13.33 55.80
C VAL A 55 15.82 14.61 55.37
N PHE A 56 16.29 15.77 55.84
CA PHE A 56 15.72 17.07 55.46
C PHE A 56 15.93 17.39 53.97
N GLN A 57 17.06 16.97 53.39
CA GLN A 57 17.33 17.17 51.97
C GLN A 57 16.34 16.37 51.09
N VAL A 58 16.06 15.11 51.44
CA VAL A 58 15.04 14.29 50.74
C VAL A 58 13.64 14.88 50.93
N GLN A 59 13.32 15.30 52.16
CA GLN A 59 12.04 15.92 52.49
C GLN A 59 11.78 17.19 51.67
N ASN A 60 12.79 18.05 51.52
CA ASN A 60 12.64 19.30 50.79
C ASN A 60 12.73 19.14 49.28
N ALA A 61 13.50 18.18 48.77
CA ALA A 61 13.48 17.87 47.34
C ALA A 61 12.07 17.42 46.90
N THR A 62 11.46 16.49 47.64
CA THR A 62 10.09 16.02 47.36
C THR A 62 9.04 17.11 47.59
N LYS A 63 9.19 17.94 48.63
CA LYS A 63 8.32 19.11 48.86
C LYS A 63 8.42 20.14 47.73
N ALA A 64 9.61 20.39 47.21
CA ALA A 64 9.80 21.30 46.08
C ALA A 64 9.04 20.81 44.84
N VAL A 65 9.02 19.50 44.58
CA VAL A 65 8.20 18.88 43.53
C VAL A 65 6.72 19.13 43.79
N GLN A 66 6.22 18.86 45.00
CA GLN A 66 4.81 19.07 45.35
C GLN A 66 4.36 20.52 45.17
N VAL A 67 5.11 21.48 45.71
CA VAL A 67 4.81 22.92 45.59
C VAL A 67 4.82 23.34 44.12
N THR A 68 5.78 22.86 43.35
CA THR A 68 5.89 23.23 41.93
C THR A 68 4.74 22.64 41.12
N ILE A 69 4.37 21.37 41.34
CA ILE A 69 3.20 20.76 40.70
C ILE A 69 1.93 21.54 41.05
N GLY A 70 1.72 21.89 42.31
CA GLY A 70 0.54 22.66 42.72
C GLY A 70 0.45 24.02 42.05
N ARG A 71 1.59 24.68 41.78
CA ARG A 71 1.62 25.93 40.99
C ARG A 71 1.32 25.69 39.51
N LEU A 72 1.92 24.64 38.94
CA LEU A 72 1.76 24.28 37.53
C LEU A 72 0.33 23.91 37.19
N THR A 73 -0.37 23.18 38.06
CA THR A 73 -1.75 22.73 37.85
C THR A 73 -2.78 23.67 38.49
N GLY A 74 -2.36 24.48 39.48
CA GLY A 74 -3.24 25.27 40.33
C GLY A 74 -4.05 24.49 41.34
N VAL A 75 -3.69 23.22 41.57
CA VAL A 75 -4.27 22.38 42.60
C VAL A 75 -3.46 22.57 43.89
N GLU A 76 -4.14 22.73 45.03
CA GLU A 76 -3.45 22.81 46.31
C GLU A 76 -2.62 21.54 46.58
N PRO A 77 -1.31 21.66 46.88
CA PRO A 77 -0.45 20.51 47.05
C PRO A 77 -0.71 19.78 48.37
N THR A 78 -0.87 18.45 48.29
CA THR A 78 -0.96 17.59 49.47
C THR A 78 0.43 17.26 50.00
N PHE A 79 0.85 17.91 51.08
CA PHE A 79 2.16 17.68 51.69
C PHE A 79 2.25 16.32 52.41
N PHE A 80 3.43 15.71 52.38
CA PHE A 80 3.73 14.51 53.17
C PHE A 80 4.10 14.89 54.60
N GLN A 81 3.80 14.02 55.57
CA GLN A 81 4.29 14.21 56.94
C GLN A 81 5.80 13.92 57.00
N ASP A 82 6.55 14.75 57.73
CA ASP A 82 8.01 14.64 57.86
C ASP A 82 8.39 13.70 59.02
N ASN A 83 8.09 12.41 58.89
CA ASN A 83 8.27 11.39 59.93
C ASN A 83 9.27 10.28 59.60
N GLU A 84 10.04 10.44 58.51
CA GLU A 84 11.04 9.46 58.05
C GLU A 84 12.19 9.31 59.04
N LYS A 85 12.59 8.06 59.31
CA LYS A 85 13.71 7.74 60.22
C LYS A 85 14.76 6.81 59.61
N THR A 86 14.35 6.00 58.64
CA THR A 86 15.18 4.97 58.00
C THR A 86 15.43 5.30 56.52
N ILE A 87 16.43 4.66 55.90
CA ILE A 87 16.64 4.77 54.45
C ILE A 87 15.43 4.25 53.66
N ALA A 88 14.78 3.19 54.15
CA ALA A 88 13.55 2.68 53.55
C ALA A 88 12.42 3.72 53.53
N ASP A 89 12.27 4.52 54.59
CA ASP A 89 11.30 5.61 54.63
C ASP A 89 11.62 6.69 53.58
N LEU A 90 12.91 6.99 53.38
CA LEU A 90 13.35 7.95 52.36
C LEU A 90 13.03 7.46 50.94
N HIS A 91 13.28 6.18 50.64
CA HIS A 91 12.88 5.56 49.38
C HIS A 91 11.35 5.64 49.18
N ALA A 92 10.57 5.27 50.20
CA ALA A 92 9.11 5.34 50.13
C ALA A 92 8.60 6.76 49.84
N ARG A 93 9.20 7.78 50.46
CA ARG A 93 8.86 9.18 50.20
C ARG A 93 9.18 9.59 48.76
N ILE A 94 10.33 9.18 48.22
CA ILE A 94 10.73 9.47 46.84
C ILE A 94 9.77 8.80 45.84
N GLN A 95 9.39 7.53 46.07
CA GLN A 95 8.43 6.83 45.20
C GLN A 95 7.06 7.51 45.20
N LYS A 96 6.58 7.95 46.37
CA LYS A 96 5.33 8.72 46.47
C LYS A 96 5.39 10.04 45.71
N ALA A 97 6.54 10.71 45.71
CA ALA A 97 6.75 11.93 44.90
C ALA A 97 6.81 11.61 43.39
N LEU A 98 7.42 10.48 43.00
CA LEU A 98 7.46 10.00 41.62
C LEU A 98 6.05 9.70 41.08
N GLU A 99 5.19 9.10 41.89
CA GLU A 99 3.78 8.88 41.53
C GLU A 99 3.03 10.20 41.32
N ALA A 100 3.21 11.16 42.25
CA ALA A 100 2.58 12.47 42.14
C ALA A 100 2.99 13.20 40.85
N VAL A 101 4.29 13.24 40.52
CA VAL A 101 4.76 13.94 39.31
C VAL A 101 4.33 13.23 38.01
N LYS A 102 4.24 11.89 37.99
CA LYS A 102 3.77 11.12 36.82
C LYS A 102 2.27 11.28 36.55
N SER A 103 1.50 11.72 37.55
CA SER A 103 0.05 11.96 37.39
C SER A 103 -0.30 13.28 36.70
N VAL A 104 0.68 14.18 36.53
CA VAL A 104 0.49 15.50 35.90
C VAL A 104 0.36 15.36 34.39
N LYS A 105 -0.61 16.04 33.78
CA LYS A 105 -0.84 16.01 32.33
C LYS A 105 -0.34 17.28 31.64
N PRO A 106 0.07 17.22 30.35
CA PRO A 106 0.52 18.39 29.60
C PRO A 106 -0.49 19.54 29.57
N GLU A 107 -1.79 19.23 29.43
CA GLU A 107 -2.87 20.22 29.37
C GLU A 107 -3.02 21.05 30.66
N ASP A 108 -2.76 20.45 31.82
CA ASP A 108 -2.88 21.11 33.12
C ASP A 108 -1.77 22.14 33.36
N VAL A 109 -0.61 21.91 32.74
CA VAL A 109 0.61 22.72 32.90
C VAL A 109 0.70 23.83 31.87
N ASN A 110 0.54 23.48 30.59
CA ASN A 110 0.83 24.39 29.48
C ASN A 110 -0.21 25.51 29.34
N SER A 111 -1.36 25.41 30.01
CA SER A 111 -2.41 26.43 30.03
C SER A 111 -2.20 27.53 31.08
N ARG A 112 -1.17 27.41 31.95
CA ARG A 112 -1.02 28.26 33.15
C ARG A 112 0.31 29.00 33.26
N GLU A 113 1.18 28.92 32.25
CA GLU A 113 2.56 29.41 32.34
C GLU A 113 2.69 30.89 32.74
N ASP A 114 1.77 31.75 32.30
CA ASP A 114 1.77 33.18 32.58
C ASP A 114 0.91 33.61 33.79
N VAL A 115 0.22 32.67 34.45
CA VAL A 115 -0.60 32.95 35.63
C VAL A 115 0.29 33.47 36.76
N LYS A 116 -0.14 34.53 37.45
CA LYS A 116 0.60 35.07 38.58
C LYS A 116 0.38 34.26 39.85
N VAL A 117 1.46 33.97 40.56
CA VAL A 117 1.50 33.27 41.85
C VAL A 117 2.34 34.06 42.85
N GLU A 118 1.97 33.93 44.13
CA GLU A 118 2.70 34.53 45.23
C GLU A 118 3.76 33.56 45.76
N LEU A 119 4.99 34.05 45.89
CA LEU A 119 6.09 33.35 46.54
C LEU A 119 6.46 34.12 47.81
N PRO A 120 5.98 33.69 48.99
CA PRO A 120 6.33 34.34 50.25
C PRO A 120 7.81 34.11 50.58
N ARG A 121 8.53 35.17 50.94
CA ARG A 121 9.85 35.15 51.57
C ARG A 121 9.77 35.77 52.96
N PRO A 122 10.74 35.50 53.86
CA PRO A 122 10.73 36.06 55.21
C PRO A 122 10.64 37.60 55.26
N ASP A 123 11.14 38.30 54.26
CA ASP A 123 11.21 39.76 54.18
C ASP A 123 10.15 40.40 53.26
N LYS A 124 9.62 39.65 52.28
CA LYS A 124 8.63 40.14 51.30
C LYS A 124 7.94 39.02 50.52
N THR A 125 6.78 39.31 49.92
CA THR A 125 6.14 38.43 48.93
C THR A 125 6.53 38.83 47.52
N LEU A 126 6.99 37.87 46.71
CA LEU A 126 7.24 38.08 45.29
C LEU A 126 6.02 37.65 44.46
N HIS A 127 5.65 38.46 43.46
CA HIS A 127 4.60 38.13 42.50
C HIS A 127 5.24 37.72 41.17
N LEU A 128 5.25 36.42 40.88
CA LEU A 128 5.91 35.83 39.71
C LEU A 128 4.88 35.13 38.83
N THR A 129 5.16 34.94 37.55
CA THR A 129 4.42 33.97 36.74
C THR A 129 4.70 32.54 37.24
N VAL A 130 3.81 31.58 36.96
CA VAL A 130 4.03 30.15 37.23
C VAL A 130 5.34 29.68 36.61
N LYS A 131 5.62 30.11 35.37
CA LYS A 131 6.88 29.82 34.67
C LYS A 131 8.10 30.33 35.44
N GLU A 132 8.11 31.60 35.85
CA GLU A 132 9.20 32.19 36.63
C GLU A 132 9.37 31.50 38.00
N ALA A 133 8.28 31.27 38.72
CA ALA A 133 8.30 30.59 40.02
C ALA A 133 8.80 29.14 39.91
N THR A 134 8.48 28.47 38.80
CA THR A 134 8.92 27.10 38.53
C THR A 134 10.40 27.05 38.17
N LEU A 135 10.84 27.84 37.19
CA LEU A 135 12.21 27.80 36.68
C LEU A 135 13.22 28.38 37.69
N TYR A 136 12.90 29.51 38.32
CA TYR A 136 13.88 30.25 39.13
C TYR A 136 13.84 29.90 40.62
N HIS A 137 12.79 29.23 41.10
CA HIS A 137 12.68 28.81 42.48
C HIS A 137 12.43 27.30 42.62
N GLY A 138 11.39 26.75 42.01
CA GLY A 138 11.05 25.33 42.16
C GLY A 138 12.18 24.41 41.73
N GLN A 139 12.64 24.59 40.49
CA GLN A 139 13.68 23.77 39.87
C GLN A 139 15.06 23.98 40.51
N THR A 140 15.45 25.22 40.77
CA THR A 140 16.74 25.55 41.41
C THR A 140 16.82 24.98 42.83
N ASN A 141 15.75 25.09 43.62
CA ASN A 141 15.70 24.55 44.97
C ASN A 141 15.71 23.01 44.98
N PHE A 142 15.00 22.39 44.03
CA PHE A 142 15.02 20.93 43.87
C PHE A 142 16.43 20.39 43.61
N PHE A 143 17.17 20.98 42.66
CA PHE A 143 18.55 20.57 42.37
C PHE A 143 19.49 20.80 43.55
N PHE A 144 19.34 21.91 44.27
CA PHE A 144 20.13 22.20 45.45
C PHE A 144 20.04 21.07 46.48
N HIS A 145 18.83 20.61 46.79
CA HIS A 145 18.62 19.54 47.77
C HIS A 145 19.12 18.18 47.29
N ILE A 146 18.98 17.84 46.00
CA ILE A 146 19.54 16.60 45.44
C ILE A 146 21.06 16.60 45.55
N VAL A 147 21.72 17.66 45.07
CA VAL A 147 23.18 17.75 45.09
C VAL A 147 23.69 17.77 46.53
N THR A 148 23.00 18.44 47.44
CA THR A 148 23.35 18.44 48.86
C THR A 148 23.24 17.04 49.47
N GLY A 149 22.17 16.30 49.19
CA GLY A 149 22.01 14.91 49.64
C GLY A 149 23.12 14.00 49.09
N TYR A 150 23.43 14.11 47.79
CA TYR A 150 24.57 13.46 47.15
C TYR A 150 25.88 13.79 47.87
N SER A 151 26.14 15.07 48.17
CA SER A 151 27.36 15.52 48.84
C SER A 151 27.47 14.99 50.27
N ILE A 152 26.37 14.93 51.02
CA ILE A 152 26.33 14.34 52.37
C ILE A 152 26.72 12.86 52.32
N LEU A 153 26.14 12.09 51.40
CA LEU A 153 26.48 10.67 51.24
C LEU A 153 27.95 10.50 50.82
N ARG A 154 28.43 11.35 49.91
CA ARG A 154 29.82 11.34 49.46
C ARG A 154 30.79 11.66 50.59
N SER A 155 30.48 12.62 51.47
CA SER A 155 31.33 12.96 52.62
C SER A 155 31.39 11.85 53.67
N LYS A 156 30.36 10.99 53.75
CA LYS A 156 30.34 9.77 54.56
C LYS A 156 31.08 8.58 53.93
N GLY A 157 31.73 8.78 52.79
CA GLY A 157 32.59 7.77 52.15
C GLY A 157 31.88 6.86 51.14
N VAL A 158 30.60 7.11 50.84
CA VAL A 158 29.86 6.34 49.82
C VAL A 158 30.54 6.52 48.45
N PRO A 159 30.79 5.44 47.68
CA PRO A 159 31.53 5.48 46.41
C PRO A 159 30.66 5.95 45.23
N ILE A 160 30.06 7.13 45.36
CA ILE A 160 29.26 7.78 44.30
C ILE A 160 30.05 8.90 43.59
N GLY A 161 29.82 9.08 42.30
CA GLY A 161 30.51 10.03 41.43
C GLY A 161 29.54 10.88 40.59
N LYS A 162 30.08 11.74 39.73
CA LYS A 162 29.29 12.55 38.78
C LYS A 162 28.41 11.68 37.88
N GLY A 163 28.85 10.47 37.54
CA GLY A 163 28.08 9.50 36.76
C GLY A 163 26.79 9.05 37.45
N ASP A 164 26.81 8.86 38.77
CA ASP A 164 25.62 8.50 39.55
C ASP A 164 24.62 9.66 39.61
N TYR A 165 25.11 10.92 39.64
CA TYR A 165 24.26 12.11 39.58
C TYR A 165 23.66 12.35 38.19
N LEU A 166 24.47 12.27 37.13
CA LEU A 166 24.01 12.57 35.77
C LEU A 166 23.34 11.39 35.06
N GLY A 167 23.48 10.16 35.58
CA GLY A 167 23.04 8.93 34.92
C GLY A 167 21.57 8.99 34.50
N SER A 168 20.65 9.36 35.39
CA SER A 168 19.23 9.49 35.04
C SER A 168 18.94 10.68 34.10
N PHE A 169 19.73 11.76 34.16
CA PHE A 169 19.57 12.92 33.30
C PHE A 169 20.00 12.64 31.86
N LEU A 170 21.09 11.91 31.69
CA LEU A 170 21.67 11.52 30.40
C LEU A 170 21.12 10.21 29.86
N ALA A 171 20.44 9.41 30.69
CA ALA A 171 19.65 8.28 30.22
C ALA A 171 18.58 8.82 29.26
N HIS A 172 18.70 8.43 27.99
CA HIS A 172 17.62 8.59 27.05
C HIS A 172 16.46 7.70 27.53
N ALA A 173 15.23 8.23 27.57
CA ALA A 173 14.07 7.36 27.68
C ALA A 173 14.19 6.31 26.57
N LYS A 174 13.92 5.02 26.86
CA LYS A 174 14.08 3.96 25.84
C LYS A 174 13.54 4.46 24.52
N SER A 175 14.39 4.45 23.50
CA SER A 175 14.00 4.88 22.17
C SER A 175 12.78 4.06 21.74
N THR A 176 11.95 4.59 20.84
CA THR A 176 10.78 3.86 20.34
C THR A 176 11.15 2.45 19.88
N ILE A 177 12.32 2.31 19.23
CA ILE A 177 12.83 1.03 18.76
C ILE A 177 13.22 0.07 19.91
N GLU A 178 13.82 0.56 20.99
CA GLU A 178 14.12 -0.27 22.18
C GLU A 178 12.86 -0.74 22.90
N ARG A 179 11.77 0.04 22.84
CA ARG A 179 10.46 -0.41 23.37
C ARG A 179 9.85 -1.48 22.50
N VAL A 180 9.95 -1.34 21.18
CA VAL A 180 9.51 -2.35 20.22
C VAL A 180 10.28 -3.66 20.43
N PHE A 181 11.62 -3.61 20.52
CA PHE A 181 12.41 -4.81 20.79
C PHE A 181 12.03 -5.47 22.12
N ALA A 182 11.85 -4.68 23.19
CA ALA A 182 11.39 -5.21 24.46
C ALA A 182 9.97 -5.82 24.38
N ALA A 183 9.06 -5.21 23.63
CA ALA A 183 7.69 -5.68 23.48
C ALA A 183 7.58 -6.99 22.68
N ILE A 184 8.40 -7.12 21.63
CA ILE A 184 8.49 -8.31 20.78
C ILE A 184 9.25 -9.44 21.49
N GLY A 185 10.35 -9.14 22.17
CA GLY A 185 11.21 -10.15 22.80
C GLY A 185 12.66 -10.04 22.33
N GLU A 186 13.40 -9.08 22.91
CA GLU A 186 14.75 -8.68 22.49
C GLU A 186 15.75 -9.85 22.48
N GLU A 187 15.76 -10.68 23.52
CA GLU A 187 16.68 -11.81 23.61
C GLU A 187 16.42 -12.85 22.51
N GLY A 188 15.16 -13.17 22.24
CA GLY A 188 14.78 -14.09 21.18
C GLY A 188 15.15 -13.54 19.79
N LEU A 189 14.85 -12.26 19.54
CA LEU A 189 15.22 -11.60 18.28
C LEU A 189 16.72 -11.64 18.00
N SER A 190 17.56 -11.47 19.03
CA SER A 190 19.02 -11.52 18.86
C SER A 190 19.56 -12.87 18.38
N LYS A 191 18.76 -13.95 18.52
CA LYS A 191 19.10 -15.31 18.10
C LYS A 191 18.37 -15.73 16.81
N LEU A 192 17.44 -14.91 16.31
CA LEU A 192 16.60 -15.24 15.17
C LEU A 192 17.33 -14.98 13.86
N HIS A 193 17.89 -16.03 13.27
CA HIS A 193 18.52 -15.98 11.94
C HIS A 193 17.68 -16.65 10.86
N LYS A 194 16.79 -17.58 11.24
CA LYS A 194 15.98 -18.38 10.33
C LYS A 194 14.57 -18.51 10.88
N VAL A 195 13.58 -18.32 10.01
CA VAL A 195 12.18 -18.50 10.41
C VAL A 195 11.35 -19.01 9.24
N THR A 196 10.45 -19.96 9.51
CA THR A 196 9.40 -20.36 8.56
C THR A 196 8.04 -20.07 9.17
N TYR A 197 7.22 -19.34 8.42
CA TYR A 197 5.79 -19.19 8.65
C TYR A 197 5.04 -20.23 7.81
N GLU A 198 4.34 -21.14 8.46
CA GLU A 198 3.50 -22.14 7.80
C GLU A 198 2.04 -21.65 7.82
N CYS A 199 1.48 -21.44 6.63
CA CYS A 199 0.11 -20.95 6.44
C CYS A 199 -0.67 -21.99 5.64
N GLN A 200 -1.50 -22.78 6.31
CA GLN A 200 -2.34 -23.80 5.69
C GLN A 200 -3.55 -23.20 4.97
N ARG A 201 -3.89 -21.93 5.26
CA ARG A 201 -5.03 -21.24 4.67
C ARG A 201 -4.72 -19.79 4.30
N ILE A 202 -4.79 -19.52 3.00
CA ILE A 202 -5.00 -18.20 2.42
C ILE A 202 -6.51 -18.07 2.19
N TYR A 203 -7.16 -17.08 2.79
CA TYR A 203 -8.62 -17.00 2.73
C TYR A 203 -9.10 -16.60 1.34
N ARG A 204 -8.63 -15.46 0.80
CA ARG A 204 -8.91 -14.97 -0.55
C ARG A 204 -7.81 -14.00 -0.97
N SER A 205 -7.47 -14.01 -2.27
CA SER A 205 -6.72 -12.91 -2.88
C SER A 205 -7.61 -12.18 -3.88
N ARG A 206 -7.45 -10.87 -4.00
CA ARG A 206 -8.20 -9.99 -4.91
C ARG A 206 -7.24 -9.21 -5.80
N SER A 207 -7.74 -8.79 -6.95
CA SER A 207 -7.03 -7.88 -7.85
C SER A 207 -7.70 -6.51 -7.86
N LEU A 208 -6.89 -5.46 -8.04
CA LEU A 208 -7.37 -4.09 -8.20
C LEU A 208 -8.03 -3.89 -9.57
N MET A 209 -7.40 -4.38 -10.63
CA MET A 209 -7.74 -4.05 -12.02
C MET A 209 -8.37 -5.20 -12.81
N GLN A 210 -8.90 -6.22 -12.11
CA GLN A 210 -9.66 -7.32 -12.72
C GLN A 210 -11.06 -7.43 -12.10
N SER A 211 -11.50 -6.36 -11.44
CA SER A 211 -12.80 -6.27 -10.79
C SER A 211 -13.88 -5.91 -11.80
N TYR A 212 -15.12 -6.27 -11.51
CA TYR A 212 -16.23 -5.79 -12.33
C TYR A 212 -16.46 -4.30 -12.07
N ASN A 213 -16.37 -3.89 -10.80
CA ASN A 213 -16.51 -2.50 -10.39
C ASN A 213 -15.17 -1.75 -10.39
N LEU A 214 -15.17 -0.51 -10.92
CA LEU A 214 -13.97 0.33 -11.02
C LEU A 214 -13.40 0.76 -9.65
N MET A 215 -14.26 0.81 -8.63
CA MET A 215 -13.95 1.41 -7.32
C MET A 215 -13.99 0.38 -6.19
N ARG A 216 -14.08 -0.92 -6.50
CA ARG A 216 -14.14 -1.99 -5.52
C ARG A 216 -13.37 -3.20 -6.03
N ALA A 217 -12.58 -3.82 -5.15
CA ALA A 217 -12.02 -5.14 -5.39
C ALA A 217 -13.11 -6.22 -5.19
N ASP A 218 -13.98 -6.45 -6.17
CA ASP A 218 -15.13 -7.37 -6.07
C ASP A 218 -14.90 -8.73 -6.74
N VAL A 219 -13.84 -8.86 -7.54
CA VAL A 219 -13.39 -10.13 -8.11
C VAL A 219 -12.20 -10.69 -7.32
N SER A 220 -12.27 -11.98 -7.01
CA SER A 220 -11.14 -12.68 -6.36
C SER A 220 -10.21 -13.23 -7.43
N ALA A 221 -8.89 -13.07 -7.27
CA ALA A 221 -7.91 -13.73 -8.13
C ALA A 221 -7.76 -15.20 -7.75
N ALA A 222 -7.71 -15.52 -6.44
CA ALA A 222 -7.73 -16.87 -5.91
C ALA A 222 -8.75 -17.00 -4.78
N THR A 223 -9.42 -18.15 -4.71
CA THR A 223 -10.50 -18.43 -3.74
C THR A 223 -10.01 -19.13 -2.47
N SER A 224 -8.84 -19.77 -2.54
CA SER A 224 -8.19 -20.46 -1.43
C SER A 224 -6.74 -20.74 -1.78
N GLY A 225 -5.96 -21.15 -0.78
CA GLY A 225 -4.59 -21.60 -0.98
C GLY A 225 -3.87 -21.89 0.33
N SER A 226 -2.59 -22.19 0.21
CA SER A 226 -1.64 -22.33 1.31
C SER A 226 -0.31 -21.73 0.90
N GLN A 227 0.49 -21.32 1.89
CA GLN A 227 1.85 -20.85 1.65
C GLN A 227 2.75 -21.13 2.85
N ASN A 228 4.00 -21.47 2.55
CA ASN A 228 5.08 -21.41 3.52
C ASN A 228 6.02 -20.28 3.12
N ILE A 229 6.32 -19.40 4.05
CA ILE A 229 7.26 -18.30 3.82
C ILE A 229 8.44 -18.51 4.76
N SER A 230 9.60 -18.80 4.17
CA SER A 230 10.85 -19.03 4.89
C SER A 230 11.78 -17.86 4.69
N TYR A 231 12.50 -17.48 5.75
CA TYR A 231 13.49 -16.40 5.74
C TYR A 231 14.82 -16.89 6.32
N GLU A 232 15.90 -16.41 5.75
CA GLU A 232 17.24 -16.40 6.33
C GLU A 232 17.74 -14.94 6.35
N VAL A 233 18.10 -14.47 7.54
CA VAL A 233 18.55 -13.09 7.79
C VAL A 233 20.03 -13.11 8.14
N ASP A 234 20.83 -12.52 7.26
CA ASP A 234 22.27 -12.33 7.41
C ASP A 234 22.61 -10.89 7.03
N TRP A 235 22.28 -9.96 7.94
CA TRP A 235 22.29 -8.52 7.67
C TRP A 235 23.59 -8.04 6.98
N PRO A 236 23.50 -7.27 5.89
CA PRO A 236 22.29 -6.60 5.35
C PRO A 236 21.42 -7.47 4.42
N LEU A 237 21.77 -8.73 4.21
CA LEU A 237 21.11 -9.62 3.26
C LEU A 237 19.86 -10.28 3.88
N ILE A 238 18.75 -10.24 3.14
CA ILE A 238 17.56 -11.03 3.46
C ILE A 238 17.28 -11.97 2.31
N ARG A 239 17.27 -13.28 2.61
CA ARG A 239 16.83 -14.32 1.68
C ARG A 239 15.45 -14.83 2.10
N GLN A 240 14.56 -14.95 1.14
CA GLN A 240 13.19 -15.38 1.33
C GLN A 240 12.85 -16.48 0.32
N ARG A 241 12.05 -17.44 0.74
CA ARG A 241 11.43 -18.41 -0.15
C ARG A 241 9.94 -18.52 0.15
N ILE A 242 9.13 -18.41 -0.89
CA ILE A 242 7.67 -18.49 -0.85
C ILE A 242 7.28 -19.77 -1.61
N ASP A 243 6.92 -20.81 -0.89
CA ASP A 243 6.32 -22.01 -1.46
C ASP A 243 4.80 -21.88 -1.34
N ARG A 244 4.10 -21.76 -2.46
CA ARG A 244 2.69 -21.36 -2.49
C ARG A 244 1.87 -22.22 -3.42
N ARG A 245 0.67 -22.55 -2.96
CA ARG A 245 -0.39 -23.22 -3.71
C ARG A 245 -1.63 -22.35 -3.68
N VAL A 246 -2.18 -21.99 -4.84
CA VAL A 246 -3.40 -21.19 -4.94
C VAL A 246 -4.42 -21.84 -5.87
N GLN A 247 -5.68 -21.73 -5.51
CA GLN A 247 -6.81 -22.13 -6.33
C GLN A 247 -7.34 -20.89 -7.08
N PRO A 248 -7.13 -20.79 -8.41
CA PRO A 248 -7.69 -19.70 -9.20
C PRO A 248 -9.22 -19.62 -9.00
N SER A 249 -9.75 -18.40 -9.03
CA SER A 249 -11.20 -18.19 -9.00
C SER A 249 -11.85 -18.51 -10.34
N HIS A 250 -13.19 -18.59 -10.35
CA HIS A 250 -13.96 -18.80 -11.58
C HIS A 250 -13.80 -17.67 -12.61
N SER A 251 -13.29 -16.50 -12.22
CA SER A 251 -13.06 -15.39 -13.16
C SER A 251 -12.02 -15.73 -14.20
N TRP A 252 -11.18 -16.75 -13.96
CA TRP A 252 -10.14 -17.21 -14.88
C TRP A 252 -10.57 -18.38 -15.77
N GLY A 253 -11.85 -18.73 -15.80
CA GLY A 253 -12.33 -19.86 -16.60
C GLY A 253 -11.97 -19.73 -18.08
N TRP A 254 -11.88 -18.51 -18.59
CA TRP A 254 -11.48 -18.23 -19.97
C TRP A 254 -10.00 -18.54 -20.25
N ALA A 255 -9.12 -18.30 -19.27
CA ALA A 255 -7.69 -18.61 -19.38
C ALA A 255 -7.38 -20.07 -19.05
N SER A 256 -8.12 -20.65 -18.11
CA SER A 256 -7.94 -22.02 -17.62
C SER A 256 -9.31 -22.64 -17.28
N PRO A 257 -9.97 -23.32 -18.24
CA PRO A 257 -11.32 -23.85 -18.04
C PRO A 257 -11.43 -24.83 -16.87
N GLN A 258 -10.38 -25.60 -16.60
CA GLN A 258 -10.33 -26.56 -15.50
C GLN A 258 -10.00 -25.91 -14.15
N LEU A 259 -9.52 -24.65 -14.16
CA LEU A 259 -9.11 -23.90 -12.96
C LEU A 259 -8.17 -24.71 -12.06
N GLU A 260 -7.25 -25.46 -12.64
CA GLU A 260 -6.34 -26.28 -11.84
C GLU A 260 -5.48 -25.41 -10.89
N PRO A 261 -5.21 -25.88 -9.67
CA PRO A 261 -4.36 -25.17 -8.71
C PRO A 261 -2.98 -24.82 -9.28
N LEU A 262 -2.53 -23.60 -9.01
CA LEU A 262 -1.17 -23.15 -9.29
C LEU A 262 -0.28 -23.48 -8.09
N GLU A 263 0.83 -24.17 -8.33
CA GLU A 263 1.84 -24.47 -7.31
C GLU A 263 3.20 -23.94 -7.76
N PHE A 264 3.80 -23.06 -6.94
CA PHE A 264 5.07 -22.46 -7.27
C PHE A 264 5.95 -22.23 -6.04
N SER A 265 7.25 -22.10 -6.31
CA SER A 265 8.27 -21.69 -5.35
C SER A 265 9.00 -20.48 -5.88
N LEU A 266 8.93 -19.36 -5.17
CA LEU A 266 9.62 -18.11 -5.49
C LEU A 266 10.73 -17.87 -4.47
N VAL A 267 11.97 -17.75 -4.94
CA VAL A 267 13.11 -17.35 -4.12
C VAL A 267 13.40 -15.88 -4.36
N VAL A 268 13.56 -15.11 -3.29
CA VAL A 268 13.81 -13.68 -3.31
C VAL A 268 15.06 -13.39 -2.47
N GLN A 269 15.94 -12.55 -2.98
CA GLN A 269 17.05 -11.98 -2.23
C GLN A 269 16.96 -10.46 -2.32
N ALA A 270 17.06 -9.80 -1.17
CA ALA A 270 17.13 -8.35 -1.09
C ALA A 270 18.44 -7.92 -0.42
N GLY A 271 19.08 -6.89 -0.97
CA GLY A 271 20.41 -6.43 -0.56
C GLY A 271 21.27 -6.09 -1.79
N GLU A 272 22.53 -6.50 -1.78
CA GLU A 272 23.42 -6.45 -2.94
C GLU A 272 23.00 -7.52 -3.96
N ASP A 273 22.90 -7.14 -5.24
CA ASP A 273 22.41 -7.99 -6.34
C ASP A 273 21.03 -8.63 -6.06
N ASP A 274 20.00 -7.79 -5.87
CA ASP A 274 18.65 -8.23 -5.57
C ASP A 274 18.00 -9.00 -6.74
N PHE A 275 17.23 -10.06 -6.41
CA PHE A 275 16.56 -10.88 -7.42
C PHE A 275 15.29 -11.53 -6.86
N ALA A 276 14.38 -11.90 -7.78
CA ALA A 276 13.26 -12.77 -7.51
C ALA A 276 13.15 -13.82 -8.62
N CYS A 277 13.15 -15.11 -8.28
CA CYS A 277 13.14 -16.19 -9.26
C CYS A 277 12.20 -17.33 -8.88
N PHE A 278 11.34 -17.71 -9.82
CA PHE A 278 10.58 -18.95 -9.75
C PHE A 278 11.53 -20.13 -9.94
N VAL A 279 11.69 -20.93 -8.88
CA VAL A 279 12.48 -22.18 -8.90
C VAL A 279 11.62 -23.42 -9.11
N LYS A 280 10.30 -23.28 -9.02
CA LYS A 280 9.31 -24.29 -9.36
C LYS A 280 8.04 -23.59 -9.83
N GLY A 281 7.47 -24.04 -10.94
CA GLY A 281 6.16 -23.59 -11.42
C GLY A 281 6.10 -22.09 -11.73
N ASN A 282 4.89 -21.56 -11.82
CA ASN A 282 4.61 -20.16 -12.09
C ASN A 282 3.30 -19.73 -11.40
N ASN A 283 3.04 -18.44 -11.36
CA ASN A 283 1.81 -17.85 -10.83
C ASN A 283 0.92 -17.25 -11.94
N GLU A 284 1.05 -17.72 -13.18
CA GLU A 284 0.42 -17.13 -14.36
C GLU A 284 -0.68 -18.04 -14.90
N VAL A 285 -1.92 -17.55 -14.94
CA VAL A 285 -3.08 -18.39 -15.28
C VAL A 285 -3.01 -18.96 -16.70
N PHE A 286 -2.38 -18.24 -17.63
CA PHE A 286 -2.23 -18.60 -19.04
C PHE A 286 -1.00 -19.48 -19.35
N LEU A 287 -0.04 -19.61 -18.43
CA LEU A 287 1.13 -20.45 -18.67
C LEU A 287 0.86 -21.93 -18.35
N PRO A 288 1.52 -22.87 -19.05
CA PRO A 288 1.45 -24.28 -18.70
C PRO A 288 1.89 -24.52 -17.25
N ARG A 289 1.15 -25.36 -16.51
CA ARG A 289 1.37 -25.59 -15.06
C ARG A 289 2.74 -26.19 -14.74
N ASN A 290 3.26 -26.97 -15.67
CA ASN A 290 4.56 -27.61 -15.63
C ASN A 290 5.72 -26.73 -16.13
N SER A 291 5.44 -25.48 -16.51
CA SER A 291 6.47 -24.50 -16.86
C SER A 291 6.91 -23.68 -15.65
N THR A 292 8.18 -23.26 -15.65
CA THR A 292 8.75 -22.41 -14.61
C THR A 292 9.14 -21.06 -15.21
N SER A 293 8.56 -19.95 -14.72
CA SER A 293 8.71 -18.60 -15.34
C SER A 293 10.11 -17.98 -15.23
N GLY A 294 11.02 -18.58 -14.44
CA GLY A 294 12.39 -18.07 -14.26
C GLY A 294 12.43 -16.82 -13.38
N CYS A 295 13.40 -15.92 -13.63
CA CYS A 295 13.57 -14.71 -12.83
C CYS A 295 12.71 -13.55 -13.34
N VAL A 296 12.19 -12.76 -12.40
CA VAL A 296 11.29 -11.62 -12.64
C VAL A 296 11.83 -10.35 -12.01
N ASP A 297 11.31 -9.20 -12.44
CA ASP A 297 11.67 -7.90 -11.88
C ASP A 297 11.31 -7.83 -10.38
N LEU A 298 12.21 -7.29 -9.57
CA LEU A 298 12.06 -7.10 -8.14
C LEU A 298 12.15 -5.61 -7.80
N TYR A 299 11.16 -5.12 -7.08
CA TYR A 299 11.19 -3.79 -6.50
C TYR A 299 11.43 -3.89 -4.99
N SER A 300 12.71 -3.97 -4.58
CA SER A 300 13.05 -3.92 -3.15
C SER A 300 12.95 -2.48 -2.62
N ASN A 301 12.15 -2.29 -1.57
CA ASN A 301 11.94 -1.02 -0.85
C ASN A 301 12.24 -1.19 0.64
N LEU A 302 13.16 -2.10 1.00
CA LEU A 302 13.48 -2.39 2.39
C LEU A 302 13.99 -1.15 3.14
N ASP A 303 14.63 -0.23 2.43
CA ASP A 303 15.11 1.07 2.92
C ASP A 303 13.98 2.10 3.17
N LYS A 304 12.76 1.82 2.71
CA LYS A 304 11.59 2.74 2.75
C LYS A 304 10.39 2.14 3.47
N LEU A 305 10.59 1.11 4.29
CA LEU A 305 9.53 0.56 5.13
C LEU A 305 9.19 1.51 6.28
N LEU A 306 7.91 1.85 6.41
CA LEU A 306 7.41 2.54 7.59
C LEU A 306 6.78 1.53 8.54
N LEU A 307 7.31 1.46 9.76
CA LEU A 307 6.75 0.66 10.85
C LEU A 307 5.83 1.54 11.70
N ILE A 308 4.54 1.24 11.71
CA ILE A 308 3.55 1.86 12.59
C ILE A 308 3.32 0.91 13.76
N ILE A 309 3.42 1.43 14.97
CA ILE A 309 3.34 0.66 16.21
C ILE A 309 2.08 1.01 16.99
N ASP A 310 1.58 0.04 17.74
CA ASP A 310 0.55 0.27 18.74
C ASP A 310 1.16 1.06 19.93
N PRO A 311 0.61 2.23 20.31
CA PRO A 311 1.21 3.08 21.33
C PRO A 311 1.09 2.51 22.76
N GLU A 312 0.20 1.56 23.00
CA GLU A 312 -0.02 0.94 24.32
C GLU A 312 0.86 -0.30 24.49
N THR A 313 0.89 -1.17 23.48
CA THR A 313 1.60 -2.45 23.54
C THR A 313 3.03 -2.37 23.00
N TYR A 314 3.34 -1.33 22.20
CA TYR A 314 4.58 -1.17 21.43
C TYR A 314 4.84 -2.31 20.43
N LEU A 315 3.86 -3.16 20.14
CA LEU A 315 3.97 -4.15 19.08
C LEU A 315 3.80 -3.49 17.70
N PRO A 316 4.50 -4.01 16.66
CA PRO A 316 4.21 -3.64 15.28
C PRO A 316 2.72 -3.82 14.97
N TYR A 317 2.12 -2.83 14.33
CA TYR A 317 0.71 -2.88 13.94
C TYR A 317 0.54 -2.87 12.43
N ILE A 318 1.29 -1.99 11.73
CA ILE A 318 1.30 -1.92 10.26
C ILE A 318 2.74 -1.82 9.78
N ILE A 319 3.07 -2.59 8.75
CA ILE A 319 4.23 -2.36 7.89
C ILE A 319 3.73 -1.73 6.60
N ARG A 320 4.17 -0.52 6.29
CA ARG A 320 3.70 0.25 5.13
C ARG A 320 4.81 0.41 4.11
N THR A 321 4.45 0.20 2.84
CA THR A 321 5.19 0.68 1.67
C THR A 321 4.37 1.70 0.90
N GLU A 322 5.04 2.70 0.35
CA GLU A 322 4.44 3.71 -0.53
C GLU A 322 4.68 3.32 -2.00
N GLU A 323 3.65 3.51 -2.81
CA GLU A 323 3.65 3.13 -4.22
C GLU A 323 3.06 4.24 -5.08
N GLN A 324 3.50 4.28 -6.34
CA GLN A 324 2.90 5.09 -7.38
C GLN A 324 2.32 4.17 -8.44
N HIS A 325 1.06 4.41 -8.80
CA HIS A 325 0.35 3.68 -9.83
C HIS A 325 -0.14 4.65 -10.93
N PRO A 326 -0.02 4.33 -12.23
CA PRO A 326 -0.44 5.23 -13.32
C PRO A 326 -1.91 5.68 -13.22
N ILE A 327 -2.79 4.79 -12.78
CA ILE A 327 -4.22 5.06 -12.58
C ILE A 327 -4.55 5.37 -11.11
N TYR A 328 -4.26 4.50 -10.14
CA TYR A 328 -4.57 4.75 -8.72
C TYR A 328 -3.74 5.88 -8.07
N GLY A 329 -2.76 6.46 -8.77
CA GLY A 329 -1.92 7.55 -8.27
C GLY A 329 -1.09 7.12 -7.06
N TYR A 330 -0.97 8.02 -6.08
CA TYR A 330 -0.27 7.71 -4.84
C TYR A 330 -1.08 6.75 -3.96
N ALA A 331 -0.44 5.63 -3.60
CA ALA A 331 -1.04 4.56 -2.84
C ALA A 331 -0.11 4.04 -1.74
N THR A 332 -0.68 3.38 -0.75
CA THR A 332 0.06 2.60 0.26
C THR A 332 -0.37 1.15 0.23
N LYS A 333 0.60 0.25 0.39
CA LYS A 333 0.37 -1.17 0.60
C LYS A 333 0.72 -1.47 2.06
N ASP A 334 -0.31 -1.66 2.85
CA ASP A 334 -0.23 -1.78 4.30
C ASP A 334 -0.41 -3.24 4.70
N VAL A 335 0.60 -3.82 5.35
CA VAL A 335 0.53 -5.14 5.97
C VAL A 335 0.15 -4.97 7.42
N TYR A 336 -1.10 -5.27 7.74
CA TYR A 336 -1.64 -5.27 9.09
C TYR A 336 -1.22 -6.54 9.82
N LEU A 337 -0.73 -6.37 11.04
CA LEU A 337 -0.21 -7.42 11.90
C LEU A 337 -1.09 -7.51 13.15
N SER A 338 -1.64 -8.69 13.42
CA SER A 338 -2.52 -8.88 14.58
C SER A 338 -2.44 -10.30 15.13
N ASN A 339 -3.12 -10.52 16.27
CA ASN A 339 -3.18 -11.80 16.95
C ASN A 339 -1.80 -12.34 17.34
N TYR A 340 -1.01 -11.51 18.03
CA TYR A 340 0.35 -11.85 18.45
C TYR A 340 0.38 -13.03 19.41
N LYS A 341 1.27 -13.99 19.17
CA LYS A 341 1.55 -15.12 20.08
C LYS A 341 3.04 -15.29 20.27
N GLU A 342 3.41 -15.74 21.46
CA GLU A 342 4.81 -15.97 21.81
C GLU A 342 5.29 -17.34 21.32
N VAL A 343 6.44 -17.35 20.65
CA VAL A 343 7.16 -18.55 20.19
C VAL A 343 8.63 -18.33 20.51
N GLN A 344 9.20 -19.20 21.36
CA GLN A 344 10.62 -19.13 21.78
C GLN A 344 11.04 -17.73 22.30
N GLY A 345 10.16 -17.08 23.07
CA GLY A 345 10.44 -15.75 23.65
C GLY A 345 10.31 -14.58 22.68
N ILE A 346 9.75 -14.80 21.47
CA ILE A 346 9.46 -13.77 20.47
C ILE A 346 7.95 -13.74 20.21
N LYS A 347 7.32 -12.57 20.21
CA LYS A 347 5.93 -12.39 19.82
C LYS A 347 5.81 -12.20 18.32
N PHE A 348 5.15 -13.15 17.65
CA PHE A 348 4.87 -13.10 16.23
C PHE A 348 3.39 -12.87 15.94
N PRO A 349 3.03 -12.05 14.93
CA PRO A 349 1.65 -11.94 14.48
C PRO A 349 1.20 -13.27 13.86
N HIS A 350 -0.08 -13.64 14.05
CA HIS A 350 -0.67 -14.84 13.43
C HIS A 350 -1.74 -14.51 12.39
N THR A 351 -2.17 -13.26 12.29
CA THR A 351 -3.12 -12.82 11.27
C THR A 351 -2.50 -11.68 10.49
N ILE A 352 -2.41 -11.86 9.18
CA ILE A 352 -1.79 -10.93 8.24
C ILE A 352 -2.84 -10.50 7.22
N GLN A 353 -3.04 -9.19 7.10
CA GLN A 353 -3.89 -8.61 6.06
C GLN A 353 -3.10 -7.60 5.25
N THR A 354 -3.13 -7.73 3.93
CA THR A 354 -2.58 -6.73 3.01
C THR A 354 -3.71 -5.85 2.51
N ILE A 355 -3.66 -4.57 2.85
CA ILE A 355 -4.62 -3.56 2.42
C ILE A 355 -3.95 -2.58 1.46
N TYR A 356 -4.56 -2.39 0.30
CA TYR A 356 -4.15 -1.36 -0.66
C TYR A 356 -5.03 -0.13 -0.51
N ASN A 357 -4.40 0.99 -0.21
CA ASN A 357 -5.07 2.27 -0.01
C ASN A 357 -4.62 3.27 -1.07
N SER A 358 -5.56 3.87 -1.81
CA SER A 358 -5.26 4.99 -2.71
C SER A 358 -6.05 6.21 -2.28
N SER A 359 -5.34 7.30 -2.02
CA SER A 359 -5.96 8.58 -1.69
C SER A 359 -6.66 9.20 -2.90
N SER A 360 -6.04 9.09 -4.08
CA SER A 360 -6.57 9.62 -5.35
C SER A 360 -7.92 9.01 -5.70
N GLN A 361 -8.07 7.70 -5.45
CA GLN A 361 -9.28 6.94 -5.77
C GLN A 361 -10.19 6.72 -4.55
N ARG A 362 -9.83 7.25 -3.37
CA ARG A 362 -10.52 6.98 -2.09
C ARG A 362 -10.77 5.48 -1.89
N LEU A 363 -9.79 4.66 -2.28
CA LEU A 363 -9.85 3.22 -2.26
C LEU A 363 -9.19 2.71 -0.97
N GLY A 364 -9.80 1.71 -0.34
CA GLY A 364 -9.22 0.96 0.77
C GLY A 364 -9.69 -0.48 0.71
N VAL A 365 -8.88 -1.36 0.12
CA VAL A 365 -9.29 -2.74 -0.20
C VAL A 365 -8.31 -3.76 0.36
N VAL A 366 -8.85 -4.84 0.93
CA VAL A 366 -8.07 -6.00 1.33
C VAL A 366 -7.71 -6.79 0.07
N LEU A 367 -6.43 -6.82 -0.29
CA LEU A 367 -5.93 -7.62 -1.41
C LEU A 367 -5.67 -9.07 -1.00
N GLU A 368 -5.24 -9.30 0.23
CA GLU A 368 -4.92 -10.63 0.72
C GLU A 368 -5.10 -10.73 2.23
N ASP A 369 -5.56 -11.89 2.69
CA ASP A 369 -5.70 -12.25 4.11
C ASP A 369 -5.26 -13.71 4.28
N PHE A 370 -4.35 -13.94 5.23
CA PHE A 370 -3.96 -15.27 5.64
C PHE A 370 -3.67 -15.36 7.14
N VAL A 371 -3.75 -16.58 7.65
CA VAL A 371 -3.34 -16.91 9.02
C VAL A 371 -2.06 -17.73 8.98
N ILE A 372 -1.13 -17.36 9.85
CA ILE A 372 0.05 -18.15 10.14
C ILE A 372 -0.37 -19.18 11.19
N ASP A 373 -0.42 -20.45 10.79
CA ASP A 373 -0.87 -21.54 11.67
C ASP A 373 0.25 -22.01 12.59
N LYS A 374 1.49 -22.00 12.09
CA LYS A 374 2.68 -22.45 12.82
C LYS A 374 3.92 -21.64 12.43
N ILE A 375 4.80 -21.45 13.42
CA ILE A 375 6.06 -20.72 13.27
C ILE A 375 7.20 -21.62 13.70
N ASN A 376 8.20 -21.77 12.83
CA ASN A 376 9.44 -22.47 13.14
C ASN A 376 10.60 -21.47 13.15
N ALA A 377 10.97 -20.98 14.35
CA ALA A 377 12.04 -20.00 14.56
C ALA A 377 13.46 -20.63 14.68
N THR A 378 13.56 -21.96 14.49
CA THR A 378 14.82 -22.72 14.48
C THR A 378 14.90 -23.59 13.23
N ALA A 379 14.34 -23.11 12.12
CA ALA A 379 14.31 -23.87 10.88
C ALA A 379 15.73 -24.12 10.35
N GLU A 380 16.04 -25.37 10.05
CA GLU A 380 17.23 -25.74 9.29
C GLU A 380 16.84 -25.92 7.82
N PHE A 381 17.61 -25.29 6.94
CA PHE A 381 17.39 -25.35 5.51
C PHE A 381 18.55 -26.06 4.83
N PRO A 382 18.29 -26.86 3.77
CA PRO A 382 19.33 -27.31 2.85
C PRO A 382 20.17 -26.14 2.33
N LYS A 383 21.44 -26.40 2.00
CA LYS A 383 22.41 -25.35 1.60
C LYS A 383 21.95 -24.54 0.38
N ASP A 384 21.21 -25.17 -0.52
CA ASP A 384 20.69 -24.65 -1.79
C ASP A 384 19.23 -24.19 -1.70
N PHE A 385 18.63 -24.17 -0.49
CA PHE A 385 17.19 -23.90 -0.34
C PHE A 385 16.74 -22.52 -0.85
N PHE A 386 17.62 -21.52 -0.73
CA PHE A 386 17.44 -20.15 -1.24
C PHE A 386 18.29 -19.87 -2.49
N ASP A 387 18.78 -20.91 -3.17
CA ASP A 387 19.56 -20.75 -4.40
C ASP A 387 18.62 -20.79 -5.62
N PRO A 388 18.56 -19.73 -6.46
CA PRO A 388 17.77 -19.73 -7.68
C PRO A 388 18.22 -20.80 -8.71
N GLY A 389 19.41 -21.39 -8.57
CA GLY A 389 19.94 -22.46 -9.43
C GLY A 389 19.83 -23.87 -8.86
N SER A 390 19.13 -24.06 -7.73
CA SER A 390 19.09 -25.35 -7.00
C SER A 390 18.56 -26.53 -7.82
N ASP A 391 17.74 -26.28 -8.85
CA ASP A 391 17.18 -27.30 -9.74
C ASP A 391 18.08 -27.61 -10.95
N GLY A 392 19.29 -27.05 -11.00
CA GLY A 392 20.24 -27.24 -12.10
C GLY A 392 19.94 -26.40 -13.35
N GLN A 393 18.92 -25.53 -13.33
CA GLN A 393 18.65 -24.61 -14.43
C GLN A 393 19.44 -23.31 -14.28
N ASN A 394 20.07 -22.88 -15.38
CA ASN A 394 20.74 -21.59 -15.43
C ASN A 394 19.71 -20.49 -15.74
N ARG A 395 19.38 -19.64 -14.76
CA ARG A 395 18.39 -18.57 -14.91
C ARG A 395 19.08 -17.24 -15.19
N ILE A 396 18.54 -16.48 -16.13
CA ILE A 396 18.99 -15.12 -16.42
C ILE A 396 18.36 -14.18 -15.39
N MET A 397 19.18 -13.55 -14.55
CA MET A 397 18.72 -12.57 -13.57
C MET A 397 18.15 -11.36 -14.30
N GLN A 398 16.89 -11.03 -14.02
CA GLN A 398 16.26 -9.82 -14.53
C GLN A 398 16.67 -8.63 -13.68
N LYS A 399 17.16 -7.58 -14.33
CA LYS A 399 17.43 -6.31 -13.64
C LYS A 399 16.18 -5.46 -13.58
N LYS A 400 16.07 -4.67 -12.53
CA LYS A 400 15.02 -3.66 -12.37
C LYS A 400 14.89 -2.78 -13.60
N THR A 401 13.68 -2.71 -14.14
CA THR A 401 13.41 -1.91 -15.34
C THR A 401 13.23 -0.44 -14.97
N PRO A 402 14.07 0.48 -15.49
CA PRO A 402 13.94 1.90 -15.18
C PRO A 402 12.58 2.45 -15.62
N GLY A 403 11.97 3.28 -14.78
CA GLY A 403 10.73 3.99 -15.10
C GLY A 403 9.44 3.19 -14.85
N VAL A 404 9.50 1.90 -14.54
CA VAL A 404 8.30 1.12 -14.17
C VAL A 404 7.85 1.50 -12.74
N PRO A 405 6.62 2.00 -12.55
CA PRO A 405 6.11 2.35 -11.22
C PRO A 405 5.92 1.11 -10.35
N SER A 406 6.26 1.21 -9.05
CA SER A 406 6.13 0.08 -8.11
C SER A 406 4.70 -0.43 -7.96
N GLY A 407 3.70 0.44 -8.04
CA GLY A 407 2.30 0.04 -7.98
C GLY A 407 1.91 -0.87 -9.14
N LEU A 408 2.52 -0.68 -10.31
CA LEU A 408 2.29 -1.54 -11.47
C LEU A 408 2.86 -2.94 -11.22
N VAL A 409 4.09 -3.03 -10.69
CA VAL A 409 4.71 -4.31 -10.28
C VAL A 409 3.84 -5.05 -9.26
N THR A 410 3.33 -4.33 -8.24
CA THR A 410 2.41 -4.91 -7.25
C THR A 410 1.16 -5.46 -7.91
N ASP A 411 0.49 -4.70 -8.76
CA ASP A 411 -0.75 -5.13 -9.43
C ASP A 411 -0.54 -6.44 -10.21
N TYR A 412 0.52 -6.52 -11.02
CA TYR A 412 0.94 -7.73 -11.75
C TYR A 412 1.12 -8.96 -10.85
N SER A 413 1.83 -8.78 -9.74
CA SER A 413 2.10 -9.88 -8.81
C SER A 413 0.83 -10.42 -8.14
N THR A 414 -0.19 -9.57 -7.97
CA THR A 414 -1.44 -9.90 -7.26
C THR A 414 -2.56 -10.40 -8.17
N SER A 415 -2.48 -10.16 -9.48
CA SER A 415 -3.53 -10.51 -10.45
C SER A 415 -3.37 -11.88 -11.12
N LEU A 416 -2.29 -12.61 -10.87
CA LEU A 416 -1.97 -13.90 -11.54
C LEU A 416 -1.77 -13.77 -13.07
N LEU A 417 -1.49 -12.57 -13.57
CA LEU A 417 -1.28 -12.28 -15.00
C LEU A 417 0.20 -12.05 -15.38
N GLY A 418 1.15 -12.26 -14.47
CA GLY A 418 2.57 -12.33 -14.81
C GLY A 418 3.38 -11.06 -14.60
N SER A 419 4.37 -10.83 -15.46
CA SER A 419 5.48 -9.88 -15.23
C SER A 419 5.24 -8.46 -15.77
N PRO A 420 5.75 -7.43 -15.07
CA PRO A 420 5.55 -6.03 -15.42
C PRO A 420 6.37 -5.47 -16.56
N VAL A 421 7.04 -6.26 -17.38
CA VAL A 421 7.98 -5.70 -18.36
C VAL A 421 7.92 -6.44 -19.67
N LYS A 422 7.57 -5.72 -20.74
CA LYS A 422 7.85 -6.11 -22.12
C LYS A 422 8.65 -4.98 -22.77
N ASN A 423 9.83 -5.30 -23.31
CA ASN A 423 10.58 -4.36 -24.13
C ASN A 423 10.04 -4.42 -25.56
N VAL A 424 9.36 -3.36 -25.98
CA VAL A 424 8.61 -3.33 -27.24
C VAL A 424 9.29 -2.41 -28.23
N SER A 425 9.62 -2.93 -29.41
CA SER A 425 10.03 -2.11 -30.56
C SER A 425 8.85 -1.89 -31.50
N VAL A 426 8.77 -0.71 -32.09
CA VAL A 426 7.84 -0.37 -33.17
C VAL A 426 7.92 -1.35 -34.35
N ASP A 427 9.10 -1.91 -34.61
CA ASP A 427 9.34 -2.84 -35.72
C ASP A 427 8.71 -4.23 -35.48
N ALA A 428 8.34 -4.54 -34.23
CA ALA A 428 7.64 -5.77 -33.89
C ALA A 428 6.13 -5.70 -34.19
N LEU A 429 5.59 -4.50 -34.38
CA LEU A 429 4.15 -4.29 -34.56
C LEU A 429 3.73 -4.64 -36.00
N LYS A 430 2.64 -5.41 -36.11
CA LYS A 430 2.04 -5.80 -37.39
C LYS A 430 0.65 -5.20 -37.49
N SER A 431 0.16 -4.93 -38.68
CA SER A 431 -1.21 -4.42 -38.86
C SER A 431 -1.94 -5.13 -39.97
N ILE A 432 -3.20 -5.47 -39.74
CA ILE A 432 -4.13 -5.93 -40.77
C ILE A 432 -5.12 -4.81 -41.06
N ARG A 433 -5.37 -4.54 -42.33
CA ARG A 433 -6.32 -3.53 -42.79
C ARG A 433 -7.49 -4.24 -43.48
N PRO A 434 -8.73 -4.10 -43.00
CA PRO A 434 -9.88 -4.66 -43.72
C PRO A 434 -9.99 -4.02 -45.11
N VAL A 435 -10.21 -4.83 -46.14
CA VAL A 435 -10.30 -4.34 -47.52
C VAL A 435 -11.51 -3.44 -47.74
N ASP A 436 -12.57 -3.65 -46.97
CA ASP A 436 -13.85 -2.95 -47.13
C ASP A 436 -13.89 -1.59 -46.42
N LEU A 437 -13.02 -1.35 -45.43
CA LEU A 437 -12.93 -0.06 -44.74
C LEU A 437 -11.48 0.27 -44.39
N LEU A 438 -10.80 0.93 -45.33
CA LEU A 438 -9.38 1.24 -45.21
C LEU A 438 -9.09 2.13 -43.99
N GLN A 439 -10.01 2.90 -43.46
CA GLN A 439 -9.76 3.75 -42.29
C GLN A 439 -9.41 2.96 -41.02
N LEU A 440 -9.64 1.65 -41.01
CA LEU A 440 -9.38 0.78 -39.86
C LEU A 440 -8.04 0.06 -39.97
N TYR A 441 -7.30 0.03 -38.86
CA TYR A 441 -6.13 -0.81 -38.70
C TYR A 441 -6.32 -1.70 -37.47
N TRP A 442 -6.27 -3.01 -37.67
CA TRP A 442 -6.17 -3.99 -36.59
C TRP A 442 -4.69 -4.20 -36.28
N LEU A 443 -4.19 -3.45 -35.31
CA LEU A 443 -2.79 -3.45 -34.93
C LEU A 443 -2.52 -4.62 -33.99
N ILE A 444 -1.74 -5.58 -34.46
CA ILE A 444 -1.29 -6.74 -33.71
C ILE A 444 -0.04 -6.35 -32.95
N ILE A 445 -0.18 -6.25 -31.63
CA ILE A 445 0.92 -5.87 -30.74
C ILE A 445 1.53 -7.12 -30.09
N ASP A 446 0.74 -8.16 -29.81
CA ASP A 446 1.24 -9.46 -29.33
C ASP A 446 0.54 -10.60 -30.07
N ASP A 447 1.32 -11.46 -30.72
CA ASP A 447 0.87 -12.67 -31.41
C ASP A 447 1.59 -13.94 -30.95
N SER A 448 2.18 -13.90 -29.74
CA SER A 448 2.88 -15.05 -29.16
C SER A 448 1.97 -16.24 -28.83
N HIS A 449 0.66 -16.02 -28.72
CA HIS A 449 -0.37 -17.04 -28.52
C HIS A 449 -1.73 -16.59 -29.10
N ASP A 450 -2.72 -17.50 -29.15
CA ASP A 450 -4.05 -17.23 -29.74
C ASP A 450 -4.79 -16.05 -29.05
N LEU A 451 -4.64 -15.94 -27.73
CA LEU A 451 -5.15 -14.80 -26.92
C LEU A 451 -4.23 -13.56 -26.93
N GLY A 452 -3.25 -13.48 -27.84
CA GLY A 452 -2.40 -12.29 -27.97
C GLY A 452 -3.24 -11.03 -28.22
N PHE A 453 -2.66 -9.86 -27.96
CA PHE A 453 -3.37 -8.59 -27.89
C PHE A 453 -3.36 -7.82 -29.22
N LYS A 454 -4.50 -7.18 -29.56
CA LYS A 454 -4.68 -6.33 -30.73
C LYS A 454 -5.42 -5.05 -30.38
N GLN A 455 -5.08 -3.94 -31.04
CA GLN A 455 -5.76 -2.67 -30.88
C GLN A 455 -6.45 -2.28 -32.19
N LEU A 456 -7.63 -1.66 -32.10
CA LEU A 456 -8.22 -0.99 -33.25
C LEU A 456 -7.72 0.46 -33.32
N ILE A 457 -7.13 0.82 -34.46
CA ILE A 457 -6.81 2.21 -34.79
C ILE A 457 -7.81 2.69 -35.84
N ILE A 458 -8.46 3.81 -35.58
CA ILE A 458 -9.45 4.42 -36.48
C ILE A 458 -8.87 5.74 -36.98
N GLU A 459 -8.63 5.80 -38.28
CA GLU A 459 -8.13 6.99 -38.97
C GLU A 459 -9.29 7.83 -39.51
N PHE A 460 -9.48 9.02 -38.95
CA PHE A 460 -10.33 10.08 -39.50
C PHE A 460 -9.48 11.09 -40.27
N GLU A 461 -10.11 12.04 -40.96
CA GLU A 461 -9.43 13.07 -41.77
C GLU A 461 -8.31 13.79 -41.00
N ASN A 462 -8.56 14.28 -39.77
CA ASN A 462 -7.56 15.01 -38.98
C ASN A 462 -7.19 14.31 -37.67
N GLU A 463 -7.95 13.29 -37.29
CA GLU A 463 -7.92 12.65 -35.98
C GLU A 463 -7.53 11.17 -36.09
N VAL A 464 -6.97 10.63 -35.01
CA VAL A 464 -6.74 9.20 -34.84
C VAL A 464 -7.26 8.78 -33.47
N ILE A 465 -8.11 7.75 -33.48
CA ILE A 465 -8.60 7.10 -32.27
C ILE A 465 -7.88 5.77 -32.10
N VAL A 466 -7.37 5.52 -30.90
CA VAL A 466 -6.81 4.22 -30.48
C VAL A 466 -7.79 3.57 -29.52
N CYS A 467 -8.32 2.39 -29.86
CA CYS A 467 -9.13 1.60 -28.95
C CYS A 467 -8.24 0.61 -28.17
N ASP A 468 -8.48 0.55 -26.86
CA ASP A 468 -7.60 -0.05 -25.85
C ASP A 468 -6.20 0.58 -25.76
N ALA A 469 -5.56 0.43 -24.61
CA ALA A 469 -4.23 0.94 -24.29
C ALA A 469 -3.56 0.01 -23.27
N PRO A 470 -3.06 -1.16 -23.69
CA PRO A 470 -2.29 -2.04 -22.83
C PRO A 470 -1.02 -1.33 -22.35
N PRO A 471 -0.56 -1.64 -21.12
CA PRO A 471 0.64 -1.05 -20.55
C PRO A 471 1.88 -1.45 -21.35
N PHE A 472 2.86 -0.55 -21.43
CA PHE A 472 4.16 -0.69 -22.12
C PHE A 472 4.15 -0.61 -23.65
N TRP A 473 2.98 -0.68 -24.30
CA TRP A 473 2.90 -0.63 -25.76
C TRP A 473 2.66 0.80 -26.30
N SER A 474 2.17 1.71 -25.46
CA SER A 474 1.71 3.04 -25.87
C SER A 474 2.70 3.83 -26.72
N GLU A 475 3.98 3.86 -26.33
CA GLU A 475 5.02 4.61 -27.05
C GLU A 475 5.27 4.03 -28.45
N ALA A 476 5.46 2.71 -28.55
CA ALA A 476 5.68 2.03 -29.82
C ALA A 476 4.47 2.18 -30.75
N VAL A 477 3.24 2.11 -30.21
CA VAL A 477 2.01 2.30 -30.97
C VAL A 477 1.89 3.74 -31.47
N MET A 478 2.17 4.75 -30.63
CA MET A 478 2.17 6.15 -31.06
C MET A 478 3.24 6.43 -32.13
N GLU A 479 4.42 5.80 -32.01
CA GLU A 479 5.46 5.88 -33.03
C GLU A 479 5.01 5.24 -34.35
N TRP A 480 4.40 4.06 -34.28
CA TRP A 480 3.84 3.37 -35.43
C TRP A 480 2.79 4.21 -36.15
N ILE A 481 1.85 4.81 -35.41
CA ILE A 481 0.81 5.70 -35.96
C ILE A 481 1.46 6.89 -36.66
N LYS A 482 2.47 7.51 -36.04
CA LYS A 482 3.18 8.63 -36.65
C LYS A 482 3.90 8.23 -37.94
N LYS A 483 4.56 7.06 -37.98
CA LYS A 483 5.29 6.55 -39.16
C LYS A 483 4.35 6.11 -40.28
N THR A 484 3.26 5.44 -39.96
CA THR A 484 2.37 4.78 -40.93
C THR A 484 1.22 5.67 -41.38
N ILE A 485 0.59 6.39 -40.45
CA ILE A 485 -0.59 7.24 -40.72
C ILE A 485 -0.18 8.72 -40.88
N GLY A 486 0.94 9.15 -40.30
CA GLY A 486 1.43 10.53 -40.40
C GLY A 486 0.66 11.52 -39.51
N LYS A 487 -0.15 11.03 -38.58
CA LYS A 487 -0.98 11.81 -37.65
C LYS A 487 -0.58 11.59 -36.20
N LYS A 488 -1.11 12.43 -35.31
CA LYS A 488 -1.01 12.23 -33.86
C LYS A 488 -2.26 11.53 -33.35
N VAL A 489 -2.12 10.79 -32.26
CA VAL A 489 -3.28 10.27 -31.52
C VAL A 489 -4.02 11.42 -30.87
N THR A 490 -5.30 11.57 -31.18
CA THR A 490 -6.17 12.60 -30.62
C THR A 490 -7.08 12.04 -29.54
N TYR A 491 -7.48 10.77 -29.66
CA TYR A 491 -8.34 10.10 -28.69
C TYR A 491 -7.85 8.71 -28.36
N VAL A 492 -8.06 8.29 -27.12
CA VAL A 492 -7.93 6.91 -26.66
C VAL A 492 -9.27 6.45 -26.08
N ALA A 493 -9.71 5.25 -26.46
CA ALA A 493 -10.99 4.68 -26.07
C ALA A 493 -10.76 3.28 -25.49
N PRO A 494 -10.43 3.16 -24.19
CA PRO A 494 -10.34 1.84 -23.57
C PRO A 494 -11.73 1.19 -23.60
N THR A 495 -11.78 -0.08 -23.96
CA THR A 495 -13.03 -0.88 -23.90
C THR A 495 -13.55 -0.92 -22.48
N HIS A 496 -12.65 -1.07 -21.50
CA HIS A 496 -12.95 -1.07 -20.07
C HIS A 496 -11.70 -0.84 -19.20
N HIS A 497 -11.88 -0.65 -17.90
CA HIS A 497 -10.82 -0.34 -16.94
C HIS A 497 -9.87 -1.49 -16.62
N HIS A 498 -10.06 -2.69 -17.17
CA HIS A 498 -9.14 -3.78 -16.87
C HIS A 498 -7.74 -3.43 -17.37
N ARG A 499 -6.79 -4.01 -16.64
CA ARG A 499 -5.38 -3.63 -16.68
C ARG A 499 -4.78 -3.71 -18.08
N ASP A 500 -5.00 -4.83 -18.74
CA ASP A 500 -4.56 -5.16 -20.08
C ASP A 500 -5.23 -4.30 -21.16
N HIS A 501 -6.38 -3.68 -20.88
CA HIS A 501 -7.05 -2.77 -21.81
C HIS A 501 -6.74 -1.31 -21.56
N SER A 502 -6.16 -0.97 -20.40
CA SER A 502 -6.12 0.42 -19.97
C SER A 502 -4.85 0.89 -19.24
N GLY A 503 -3.94 -0.02 -18.90
CA GLY A 503 -2.73 0.29 -18.14
C GLY A 503 -1.79 1.31 -18.82
N GLY A 504 -1.90 1.50 -20.13
CA GLY A 504 -1.15 2.46 -20.95
C GLY A 504 -1.84 3.80 -21.19
N VAL A 505 -3.09 4.00 -20.72
CA VAL A 505 -3.89 5.23 -20.98
C VAL A 505 -3.15 6.50 -20.57
N ALA A 506 -2.46 6.48 -19.42
CA ALA A 506 -1.73 7.64 -18.91
C ALA A 506 -0.66 8.18 -19.88
N ASP A 507 -0.10 7.32 -20.73
CA ASP A 507 0.91 7.72 -21.71
C ASP A 507 0.28 8.49 -22.88
N TYR A 508 -0.90 8.07 -23.34
CA TYR A 508 -1.66 8.78 -24.37
C TYR A 508 -2.17 10.13 -23.87
N VAL A 509 -2.64 10.20 -22.62
CA VAL A 509 -3.03 11.48 -21.98
C VAL A 509 -1.85 12.44 -21.92
N ARG A 510 -0.67 11.96 -21.51
CA ARG A 510 0.55 12.76 -21.49
C ARG A 510 0.95 13.26 -22.87
N ALA A 511 0.66 12.49 -23.91
CA ALA A 511 0.85 12.88 -25.31
C ALA A 511 -0.23 13.85 -25.84
N GLY A 512 -1.26 14.17 -25.04
CA GLY A 512 -2.31 15.13 -25.36
C GLY A 512 -3.61 14.53 -25.88
N ALA A 513 -3.76 13.20 -25.86
CA ALA A 513 -5.00 12.54 -26.26
C ALA A 513 -6.11 12.70 -25.21
N LYS A 514 -7.36 12.80 -25.64
CA LYS A 514 -8.55 12.78 -24.78
C LYS A 514 -9.10 11.37 -24.65
N LEU A 515 -9.73 11.06 -23.53
CA LEU A 515 -10.39 9.78 -23.30
C LEU A 515 -11.84 9.81 -23.81
N ILE A 516 -12.24 8.77 -24.55
CA ILE A 516 -13.64 8.50 -24.87
C ILE A 516 -14.11 7.39 -23.91
N ILE A 517 -14.98 7.74 -22.96
CA ILE A 517 -15.39 6.84 -21.87
C ILE A 517 -16.87 6.99 -21.53
N PRO A 518 -17.52 5.97 -20.92
CA PRO A 518 -18.84 6.14 -20.33
C PRO A 518 -18.81 7.21 -19.23
N GLU A 519 -19.91 7.96 -19.11
CA GLU A 519 -20.09 9.00 -18.09
C GLU A 519 -19.89 8.45 -16.66
N MET A 520 -20.30 7.20 -16.42
CA MET A 520 -20.16 6.55 -15.12
C MET A 520 -18.69 6.32 -14.71
N ALA A 521 -17.76 6.31 -15.67
CA ALA A 521 -16.35 6.03 -15.41
C ALA A 521 -15.50 7.31 -15.17
N VAL A 522 -16.10 8.50 -15.28
CA VAL A 522 -15.38 9.78 -15.18
C VAL A 522 -14.61 9.91 -13.86
N ASP A 523 -15.21 9.54 -12.74
CA ASP A 523 -14.57 9.63 -11.43
C ASP A 523 -13.30 8.77 -11.36
N TYR A 524 -13.35 7.56 -11.92
CA TYR A 524 -12.19 6.66 -11.99
C TYR A 524 -11.10 7.27 -12.87
N TRP A 525 -11.43 7.72 -14.08
CA TRP A 525 -10.43 8.25 -15.01
C TRP A 525 -9.87 9.62 -14.62
N SER A 526 -10.55 10.35 -13.72
CA SER A 526 -10.12 11.66 -13.21
C SER A 526 -8.85 11.61 -12.35
N SER A 527 -8.42 10.42 -11.91
CA SER A 527 -7.13 10.28 -11.21
C SER A 527 -5.92 10.37 -12.13
N VAL A 528 -6.09 10.19 -13.44
CA VAL A 528 -5.00 10.29 -14.41
C VAL A 528 -4.69 11.78 -14.63
N PRO A 529 -3.47 12.26 -14.29
CA PRO A 529 -3.17 13.68 -14.36
C PRO A 529 -3.31 14.24 -15.78
N GLY A 530 -4.08 15.32 -15.93
CA GLY A 530 -4.30 15.99 -17.21
C GLY A 530 -5.33 15.33 -18.13
N ALA A 531 -6.02 14.29 -17.66
CA ALA A 531 -7.06 13.63 -18.44
C ALA A 531 -8.20 14.59 -18.79
N GLN A 532 -8.65 14.50 -20.04
CA GLN A 532 -9.81 15.21 -20.57
C GLN A 532 -10.75 14.20 -21.21
N PHE A 533 -12.05 14.41 -21.05
CA PHE A 533 -13.05 13.39 -21.37
C PHE A 533 -13.99 13.83 -22.49
N ILE A 534 -14.32 12.87 -23.35
CA ILE A 534 -15.52 12.84 -24.16
C ILE A 534 -16.38 11.74 -23.57
N THR A 535 -17.55 12.10 -23.04
CA THR A 535 -18.39 11.18 -22.31
C THR A 535 -19.64 10.79 -23.09
N PHE A 536 -20.16 9.60 -22.80
CA PHE A 536 -21.40 9.09 -23.37
C PHE A 536 -22.12 8.18 -22.37
N ASN A 537 -23.37 7.84 -22.66
CA ASN A 537 -24.14 6.91 -21.84
C ASN A 537 -25.02 6.03 -22.73
N GLN A 538 -25.77 5.11 -22.11
CA GLN A 538 -26.53 4.08 -22.81
C GLN A 538 -27.55 4.62 -23.82
N THR A 539 -28.11 5.79 -23.54
CA THR A 539 -29.13 6.42 -24.39
C THR A 539 -28.55 7.38 -25.42
N HIS A 540 -27.36 7.91 -25.15
CA HIS A 540 -26.65 8.88 -25.99
C HIS A 540 -25.23 8.36 -26.24
N PRO A 541 -25.04 7.40 -27.18
CA PRO A 541 -23.71 6.95 -27.57
C PRO A 541 -22.91 8.11 -28.16
N TYR A 542 -21.59 8.09 -27.99
CA TYR A 542 -20.73 9.06 -28.67
C TYR A 542 -20.52 8.62 -30.11
N VAL A 543 -20.71 9.55 -31.05
CA VAL A 543 -20.53 9.31 -32.48
C VAL A 543 -19.47 10.27 -33.01
N HIS A 544 -18.34 9.72 -33.43
CA HIS A 544 -17.29 10.47 -34.11
C HIS A 544 -17.36 10.20 -35.61
N ARG A 545 -17.26 11.23 -36.45
CA ARG A 545 -17.46 11.10 -37.90
C ARG A 545 -16.73 12.16 -38.70
N ASP A 546 -16.35 11.78 -39.91
CA ASP A 546 -15.86 12.67 -40.97
C ASP A 546 -16.64 12.41 -42.28
N ASN A 547 -16.10 12.78 -43.43
CA ASN A 547 -16.79 12.56 -44.71
C ASN A 547 -16.71 11.10 -45.22
N LYS A 548 -15.92 10.24 -44.58
CA LYS A 548 -15.64 8.87 -45.03
C LYS A 548 -16.29 7.84 -44.12
N ILE A 549 -16.14 7.99 -42.80
CA ILE A 549 -16.56 7.00 -41.81
C ILE A 549 -17.26 7.62 -40.60
N GLN A 550 -17.99 6.78 -39.87
CA GLN A 550 -18.53 7.07 -38.55
C GLN A 550 -18.20 5.93 -37.58
N ALA A 551 -17.78 6.28 -36.36
CA ALA A 551 -17.54 5.36 -35.25
C ALA A 551 -18.50 5.67 -34.09
N TRP A 552 -19.20 4.64 -33.63
CA TRP A 552 -20.18 4.68 -32.55
C TRP A 552 -19.61 3.98 -31.33
N PHE A 553 -19.48 4.70 -30.22
CA PHE A 553 -19.02 4.18 -28.93
C PHE A 553 -20.24 3.89 -28.07
N ASN A 554 -20.41 2.61 -27.72
CA ASN A 554 -21.64 2.11 -27.11
C ASN A 554 -21.34 1.53 -25.73
N TRP A 555 -22.24 1.79 -24.78
CA TRP A 555 -22.18 1.30 -23.41
C TRP A 555 -23.60 0.98 -22.94
N ALA A 556 -23.76 0.06 -21.99
CA ALA A 556 -25.02 -0.25 -21.34
C ALA A 556 -24.80 -0.43 -19.83
N ASP A 557 -25.80 -0.08 -19.02
CA ASP A 557 -25.71 -0.16 -17.55
C ASP A 557 -25.47 -1.59 -17.03
N GLN A 558 -26.01 -2.59 -17.73
CA GLN A 558 -25.78 -4.01 -17.44
C GLN A 558 -24.69 -4.57 -18.37
N ALA A 559 -23.51 -3.93 -18.36
CA ALA A 559 -22.40 -4.31 -19.22
C ALA A 559 -21.90 -5.74 -18.90
N PRO A 560 -21.57 -6.56 -19.91
CA PRO A 560 -21.33 -8.00 -19.77
C PRO A 560 -20.05 -8.38 -19.03
N HIS A 561 -18.97 -7.60 -19.16
CA HIS A 561 -17.64 -7.98 -18.68
C HIS A 561 -17.15 -7.14 -17.49
N ALA A 562 -17.27 -5.82 -17.60
CA ALA A 562 -16.95 -4.84 -16.55
C ALA A 562 -17.98 -3.72 -16.56
N ALA A 563 -18.15 -3.00 -15.46
CA ALA A 563 -19.19 -1.98 -15.33
C ALA A 563 -19.06 -0.83 -16.36
N ASP A 564 -17.84 -0.52 -16.79
CA ASP A 564 -17.56 0.47 -17.83
C ASP A 564 -17.34 -0.15 -19.21
N TRP A 565 -17.67 -1.42 -19.42
CA TRP A 565 -17.36 -2.11 -20.67
C TRP A 565 -18.14 -1.56 -21.86
N THR A 566 -17.40 -1.33 -22.94
CA THR A 566 -17.89 -0.70 -24.18
C THR A 566 -17.50 -1.51 -25.41
N TYR A 567 -18.26 -1.31 -26.49
CA TYR A 567 -17.88 -1.77 -27.81
C TYR A 567 -18.04 -0.64 -28.84
N VAL A 568 -17.27 -0.72 -29.92
CA VAL A 568 -17.23 0.30 -30.96
C VAL A 568 -17.73 -0.27 -32.27
N MET A 569 -18.75 0.34 -32.89
CA MET A 569 -19.18 0.02 -34.25
C MET A 569 -18.63 1.06 -35.22
N VAL A 570 -18.02 0.64 -36.32
CA VAL A 570 -17.53 1.52 -37.37
C VAL A 570 -18.11 1.12 -38.71
N THR A 571 -18.54 2.11 -39.48
CA THR A 571 -19.05 1.95 -40.84
C THR A 571 -18.78 3.20 -41.67
N GLU A 572 -19.17 3.18 -42.93
CA GLU A 572 -19.11 4.34 -43.82
C GLU A 572 -19.97 5.49 -43.28
N GLN A 573 -19.63 6.73 -43.65
CA GLN A 573 -20.36 7.92 -43.17
C GLN A 573 -21.85 7.90 -43.55
N CYS A 574 -22.18 7.35 -44.71
CA CYS A 574 -23.56 7.19 -45.18
C CYS A 574 -23.77 5.73 -45.64
N PRO A 575 -23.94 4.80 -44.71
CA PRO A 575 -23.99 3.39 -45.02
C PRO A 575 -25.33 3.05 -45.69
N ASN A 576 -25.31 2.03 -46.54
CA ASN A 576 -26.48 1.38 -47.10
C ASN A 576 -26.51 -0.09 -46.63
N LYS A 577 -27.52 -0.86 -47.05
CA LYS A 577 -27.72 -2.25 -46.63
C LYS A 577 -26.52 -3.18 -46.93
N ASP A 578 -25.69 -2.83 -47.92
CA ASP A 578 -24.54 -3.62 -48.36
C ASP A 578 -23.21 -3.03 -47.83
N SER A 579 -23.26 -1.93 -47.09
CA SER A 579 -22.06 -1.31 -46.51
C SER A 579 -21.42 -2.20 -45.45
N PRO A 580 -20.08 -2.23 -45.38
CA PRO A 580 -19.38 -3.01 -44.37
C PRO A 580 -19.59 -2.41 -42.97
N ILE A 581 -19.69 -3.29 -41.98
CA ILE A 581 -19.85 -2.93 -40.57
C ILE A 581 -18.80 -3.68 -39.78
N PHE A 582 -17.95 -2.95 -39.08
CA PHE A 582 -16.93 -3.50 -38.21
C PHE A 582 -17.27 -3.21 -36.76
N VAL A 583 -16.98 -4.15 -35.88
CA VAL A 583 -17.26 -4.04 -34.45
C VAL A 583 -16.02 -4.42 -33.66
N PHE A 584 -15.57 -3.54 -32.78
CA PHE A 584 -14.46 -3.79 -31.87
C PHE A 584 -14.98 -4.00 -30.46
N GLU A 585 -14.53 -5.08 -29.83
CA GLU A 585 -14.92 -5.53 -28.50
C GLU A 585 -13.77 -6.32 -27.87
N ALA A 586 -13.82 -6.48 -26.55
CA ALA A 586 -12.87 -7.26 -25.77
C ALA A 586 -13.59 -8.14 -24.76
N ASP A 587 -13.11 -9.36 -24.53
CA ASP A 587 -13.42 -10.24 -23.40
C ASP A 587 -14.88 -10.63 -23.16
N THR A 588 -15.79 -10.29 -24.07
CA THR A 588 -17.16 -10.87 -24.07
C THR A 588 -17.25 -12.11 -24.93
N TRP A 589 -16.40 -12.17 -25.95
CA TRP A 589 -16.24 -13.31 -26.82
C TRP A 589 -14.82 -13.41 -27.36
N GLU A 590 -14.19 -14.57 -27.15
CA GLU A 590 -12.90 -14.93 -27.72
C GLU A 590 -13.07 -15.30 -29.21
N ALA A 591 -13.37 -14.29 -30.03
CA ALA A 591 -13.84 -14.51 -31.39
C ALA A 591 -12.83 -15.29 -32.25
N GLY A 592 -13.34 -16.26 -33.02
CA GLY A 592 -12.52 -17.12 -33.88
C GLY A 592 -11.65 -18.15 -33.14
N LEU A 593 -11.80 -18.31 -31.83
CA LEU A 593 -11.17 -19.36 -31.02
C LEU A 593 -12.19 -20.45 -30.60
N SER A 594 -11.74 -21.43 -29.81
CA SER A 594 -12.62 -22.49 -29.29
C SER A 594 -13.69 -21.90 -28.37
N VAL A 595 -14.93 -22.36 -28.50
CA VAL A 595 -16.05 -21.96 -27.64
C VAL A 595 -15.82 -22.30 -26.17
N ASP A 596 -14.98 -23.30 -25.88
CA ASP A 596 -14.64 -23.71 -24.51
C ASP A 596 -13.83 -22.67 -23.74
N LEU A 597 -13.21 -21.71 -24.45
CA LEU A 597 -12.48 -20.60 -23.84
C LEU A 597 -13.38 -19.44 -23.43
N GLY A 598 -14.63 -19.42 -23.88
CA GLY A 598 -15.49 -18.27 -23.66
C GLY A 598 -16.63 -18.49 -22.69
N ASN A 599 -17.08 -17.39 -22.11
CA ASN A 599 -18.21 -17.40 -21.19
C ASN A 599 -19.53 -17.22 -21.95
N GLN A 600 -20.30 -18.31 -22.12
CA GLN A 600 -21.58 -18.25 -22.82
C GLN A 600 -22.58 -17.24 -22.24
N GLN A 601 -22.52 -16.94 -20.94
CA GLN A 601 -23.37 -15.92 -20.36
C GLN A 601 -23.01 -14.52 -20.88
N GLN A 602 -21.72 -14.17 -20.87
CA GLN A 602 -21.23 -12.88 -21.36
C GLN A 602 -21.49 -12.72 -22.86
N MET A 603 -21.26 -13.78 -23.64
CA MET A 603 -21.59 -13.83 -25.06
C MET A 603 -23.07 -13.51 -25.32
N ARG A 604 -23.99 -14.12 -24.57
CA ARG A 604 -25.43 -13.88 -24.73
C ARG A 604 -25.84 -12.48 -24.26
N GLN A 605 -25.25 -11.98 -23.18
CA GLN A 605 -25.50 -10.61 -22.70
C GLN A 605 -25.06 -9.56 -23.71
N TRP A 606 -23.94 -9.77 -24.41
CA TRP A 606 -23.55 -8.89 -25.49
C TRP A 606 -24.48 -9.01 -26.71
N LEU A 607 -24.95 -10.22 -27.04
CA LEU A 607 -25.99 -10.39 -28.07
C LEU A 607 -27.30 -9.68 -27.70
N ASP A 608 -27.74 -9.70 -26.44
CA ASP A 608 -28.89 -8.92 -25.96
C ASP A 608 -28.67 -7.42 -26.26
N GLN A 609 -27.50 -6.88 -25.92
CA GLN A 609 -27.17 -5.47 -26.14
C GLN A 609 -27.13 -5.11 -27.63
N THR A 610 -26.48 -5.93 -28.47
CA THR A 610 -26.40 -5.66 -29.91
C THR A 610 -27.75 -5.81 -30.61
N LEU A 611 -28.60 -6.72 -30.14
CA LEU A 611 -29.98 -6.90 -30.62
C LEU A 611 -30.81 -5.63 -30.40
N ASP A 612 -30.72 -5.07 -29.19
CA ASP A 612 -31.39 -3.82 -28.82
C ASP A 612 -30.87 -2.63 -29.65
N ASP A 613 -29.57 -2.60 -29.90
CA ASP A 613 -28.93 -1.58 -30.73
C ASP A 613 -29.21 -1.77 -32.23
N GLY A 614 -29.66 -2.96 -32.65
CA GLY A 614 -30.01 -3.26 -34.03
C GLY A 614 -28.80 -3.55 -34.92
N LEU A 615 -27.76 -4.17 -34.38
CA LEU A 615 -26.56 -4.53 -35.12
C LEU A 615 -26.86 -5.62 -36.18
N PRO A 616 -26.46 -5.45 -37.44
CA PRO A 616 -26.66 -6.48 -38.46
C PRO A 616 -25.83 -7.74 -38.22
N ARG A 617 -26.38 -8.90 -38.58
CA ARG A 617 -25.68 -10.20 -38.48
C ARG A 617 -24.42 -10.28 -39.34
N SER A 618 -24.39 -9.51 -40.42
CA SER A 618 -23.25 -9.38 -41.34
C SER A 618 -22.08 -8.58 -40.75
N ALA A 619 -22.22 -8.01 -39.55
CA ALA A 619 -21.13 -7.29 -38.90
C ALA A 619 -19.90 -8.18 -38.69
N THR A 620 -18.73 -7.61 -38.94
CA THR A 620 -17.44 -8.26 -38.73
C THR A 620 -16.85 -7.81 -37.40
N VAL A 621 -16.66 -8.75 -36.49
CA VAL A 621 -16.02 -8.51 -35.19
C VAL A 621 -14.50 -8.53 -35.35
N MET A 622 -13.87 -7.48 -34.83
CA MET A 622 -12.43 -7.29 -34.74
C MET A 622 -12.09 -7.29 -33.25
N PRO A 623 -11.84 -8.44 -32.62
CA PRO A 623 -11.68 -8.48 -31.17
C PRO A 623 -10.29 -8.01 -30.75
N THR A 624 -10.13 -7.62 -29.48
CA THR A 624 -8.82 -7.43 -28.85
C THR A 624 -8.07 -8.76 -28.70
N HIS A 625 -8.78 -9.82 -28.30
CA HIS A 625 -8.26 -11.19 -28.15
C HIS A 625 -8.92 -12.12 -29.18
N GLY A 626 -8.13 -12.97 -29.84
CA GLY A 626 -8.65 -13.88 -30.89
C GLY A 626 -8.43 -13.37 -32.32
N LYS A 627 -9.39 -13.63 -33.21
CA LYS A 627 -9.30 -13.48 -34.68
C LYS A 627 -10.52 -12.76 -35.24
N ILE A 628 -10.31 -11.97 -36.30
CA ILE A 628 -11.39 -11.27 -37.03
C ILE A 628 -12.42 -12.31 -37.53
N THR A 629 -13.69 -12.10 -37.16
CA THR A 629 -14.73 -13.12 -37.30
C THR A 629 -16.10 -12.48 -37.52
N PRO A 630 -17.00 -13.04 -38.35
CA PRO A 630 -18.38 -12.56 -38.46
C PRO A 630 -19.17 -12.76 -37.17
N LEU A 631 -20.02 -11.79 -36.80
CA LEU A 631 -20.95 -11.88 -35.67
C LEU A 631 -21.87 -13.11 -35.78
N GLU A 632 -22.20 -13.54 -37.01
CA GLU A 632 -22.95 -14.76 -37.27
C GLU A 632 -22.34 -16.00 -36.60
N GLN A 633 -21.02 -16.09 -36.44
CA GLN A 633 -20.41 -17.21 -35.71
C GLN A 633 -20.86 -17.22 -34.25
N LEU A 634 -20.85 -16.07 -33.56
CA LEU A 634 -21.32 -15.93 -32.18
C LEU A 634 -22.78 -16.34 -32.03
N ILE A 635 -23.63 -15.88 -32.94
CA ILE A 635 -25.06 -16.22 -32.98
C ILE A 635 -25.24 -17.74 -33.11
N ASN A 636 -24.47 -18.37 -34.00
CA ASN A 636 -24.56 -19.80 -34.26
C ASN A 636 -24.06 -20.64 -33.08
N ILE A 637 -22.92 -20.29 -32.46
CA ILE A 637 -22.38 -21.07 -31.32
C ILE A 637 -23.25 -20.96 -30.06
N THR A 638 -23.96 -19.84 -29.89
CA THR A 638 -24.88 -19.65 -28.74
C THR A 638 -26.31 -20.12 -29.02
N ALA A 639 -26.61 -20.49 -30.28
CA ALA A 639 -27.95 -20.73 -30.79
C ALA A 639 -28.94 -19.60 -30.39
N TYR A 640 -28.45 -18.36 -30.40
CA TYR A 640 -29.22 -17.21 -29.94
C TYR A 640 -30.22 -16.79 -31.03
N PRO A 641 -31.50 -16.55 -30.70
CA PRO A 641 -32.52 -16.16 -31.69
C PRO A 641 -32.32 -14.71 -32.15
N TYR A 642 -31.40 -14.51 -33.10
CA TYR A 642 -31.04 -13.21 -33.64
C TYR A 642 -31.71 -12.97 -35.01
N PRO A 643 -32.55 -11.93 -35.17
CA PRO A 643 -33.21 -11.65 -36.45
C PRO A 643 -32.26 -11.12 -37.52
N ASP A 644 -32.67 -11.23 -38.79
CA ASP A 644 -31.94 -10.67 -39.92
C ASP A 644 -32.22 -9.15 -40.05
N PHE A 645 -31.35 -8.34 -39.44
CA PHE A 645 -31.35 -6.89 -39.59
C PHE A 645 -30.41 -6.41 -40.68
N ASP A 646 -30.74 -5.28 -41.31
CA ASP A 646 -29.79 -4.45 -42.03
C ASP A 646 -29.44 -3.18 -41.21
N ILE A 647 -28.50 -2.37 -41.71
CA ILE A 647 -28.04 -1.15 -41.03
C ILE A 647 -29.16 -0.13 -40.75
N SER A 648 -30.32 -0.21 -41.42
CA SER A 648 -31.45 0.67 -41.11
C SER A 648 -32.03 0.39 -39.72
N ARG A 649 -31.83 -0.80 -39.15
CA ARG A 649 -32.26 -1.10 -37.80
C ARG A 649 -31.39 -0.42 -36.75
N TRP A 650 -30.09 -0.24 -37.04
CA TRP A 650 -29.11 0.33 -36.12
C TRP A 650 -29.60 1.64 -35.51
N ARG A 651 -29.75 1.64 -34.19
CA ARG A 651 -30.19 2.78 -33.36
C ARG A 651 -31.34 3.57 -34.00
N LYS A 652 -32.34 2.86 -34.54
CA LYS A 652 -33.52 3.44 -35.22
C LYS A 652 -33.14 4.32 -36.43
N ARG A 653 -32.31 3.78 -37.33
CA ARG A 653 -31.81 4.43 -38.57
C ARG A 653 -30.82 5.58 -38.34
N ALA A 654 -30.26 5.73 -37.13
CA ALA A 654 -29.44 6.90 -36.78
C ALA A 654 -28.10 6.98 -37.52
N ALA A 655 -27.62 5.87 -38.09
CA ALA A 655 -26.42 5.85 -38.92
C ALA A 655 -26.68 6.29 -40.38
N LEU A 656 -27.94 6.30 -40.85
CA LEU A 656 -28.27 6.64 -42.24
C LEU A 656 -28.24 8.14 -42.47
N CYS A 657 -27.75 8.56 -43.65
CA CYS A 657 -27.88 9.93 -44.11
C CYS A 657 -29.32 10.23 -44.57
N ASN A 658 -29.84 11.42 -44.25
CA ASN A 658 -31.18 11.82 -44.68
C ASN A 658 -31.25 11.92 -46.22
N GLU A 659 -32.29 11.33 -46.83
CA GLU A 659 -32.51 11.41 -48.29
C GLU A 659 -32.75 12.85 -48.82
N SER A 660 -33.04 13.80 -47.94
CA SER A 660 -33.37 15.19 -48.29
C SER A 660 -32.16 16.11 -48.49
N SER A 661 -30.95 15.74 -48.08
CA SER A 661 -29.73 16.55 -48.29
C SER A 661 -29.02 16.27 -49.63
N VAL A 662 -29.27 15.12 -50.25
CA VAL A 662 -28.60 14.71 -51.50
C VAL A 662 -29.21 15.40 -52.75
N LYS A 663 -30.45 15.92 -52.64
CA LYS A 663 -31.10 16.63 -53.76
C LYS A 663 -30.73 18.11 -53.91
N LYS A 664 -30.02 18.71 -52.95
CA LYS A 664 -29.65 20.15 -53.03
C LYS A 664 -28.35 20.44 -53.78
N ASN A 665 -27.54 19.42 -54.11
CA ASN A 665 -26.26 19.60 -54.81
C ASN A 665 -26.29 19.11 -56.26
N LYS A 666 -27.47 19.01 -56.90
CA LYS A 666 -27.58 18.64 -58.32
C LYS A 666 -28.14 19.72 -59.23
N ASP A 667 -28.55 20.88 -58.70
CA ASP A 667 -29.03 22.02 -59.48
C ASP A 667 -28.43 23.34 -58.94
N ASP A 668 -27.10 23.48 -58.97
CA ASP A 668 -26.39 24.77 -58.97
C ASP A 668 -25.12 24.68 -59.83
#